data_AF-A0A425VWQ3-F1
#
_entry.id   AF-A0A425VWQ3-F1
#
_cell.length_a   1.000
_cell.length_b   1.000
_cell.length_c   1.000
_cell.angle_alpha   90.00
_cell.angle_beta   90.00
_cell.angle_gamma   90.00
#
_symmetry.space_group_name_H-M   'P 1'
#
loop_
_entity.id
_entity.type
_entity.pdbx_description
1 polymer ?
#
loop_
_entity_poly.entity_id
_entity_poly.type
_entity_poly.pdbx_seq_one_letter_code
_entity_poly.pdbx_strand_id
1 'polypeptide(L)'
;MSMSRRGFLALAASAAAGLAACAKPGESNKPEDNKVDLNEFKDLELDDSKWMYDDANDCYYQLGLPYCTKPAAGNYEALAIFVPGKYFKGEKNGSTWSCKVNPKGKVGSFTASTAPVVMPVNSARLSSEGCPTAYSYDGLRTYLARGLVYVYAGFRGRSGGYVSDSEEQYSGGAPWPVVDLKAAVRFLRYNRDYLPINPKRIFVFGLGAGGGVAACMGALGDSGVFSPYLSKIGAATHDADGHSISDAVYGSASWCPETSFDAADSGYEWMMGQFATDDTRKEGSWKKLLSDDLAGAYGKYVNKLGLTNDDGDALKLESVQDGSYLAGTYYDHLQKVIEGSAEKFFSTTSFPYTFTPGRLVDTVFPGDPNLDTDSAVAIDTVTGEAVDTTTTAAAASPSATTGATTGEKNDSSGSDTTSGTDSSSGSGTSSTSTDSGATSGTGTGTTATGVSVVQSTVYDTAESYVSALNKDERWITYSPSAGGVSITSLWDFVTHCRSNVRGVCAFDALDRSTIANQLFGVDDDSSLHFDETLADLLKDNASRYAERSGFDDDLPDDWEKDVAKLDSLNTDMESRVDAMNPLYGLCGHYAGFGSCEVAPYWRVNTGLFQTATSLTTDVNLVLALNAYDGVKSVEFNPVWGRGFELAEVSGDAQTNFAEWVVSCCK
;
A
#
# COMPACT_ATOMS: atom_id res chain seq x y z
N MET A 1 -24.29 33.73 22.64
CA MET A 1 -24.52 33.43 21.21
C MET A 1 -23.21 33.62 20.48
N SER A 2 -22.45 32.54 20.32
CA SER A 2 -21.14 32.51 19.66
C SER A 2 -21.29 31.84 18.31
N MET A 3 -20.97 32.55 17.23
CA MET A 3 -20.90 31.99 15.87
C MET A 3 -19.62 31.16 15.72
N SER A 4 -19.72 30.00 15.07
CA SER A 4 -18.61 29.07 14.84
C SER A 4 -17.75 29.47 13.63
N ARG A 5 -16.48 29.08 13.69
CA ARG A 5 -15.38 29.37 12.76
C ARG A 5 -15.51 28.62 11.41
N ARG A 6 -16.59 28.84 10.66
CA ARG A 6 -16.71 28.39 9.25
C ARG A 6 -16.43 29.49 8.22
N GLY A 7 -15.84 30.62 8.64
CA GLY A 7 -15.86 31.85 7.84
C GLY A 7 -14.53 32.52 7.52
N PHE A 8 -13.36 31.89 7.62
CA PHE A 8 -12.10 32.66 7.49
C PHE A 8 -10.94 32.10 6.66
N LEU A 9 -11.15 31.16 5.73
CA LEU A 9 -10.08 30.73 4.80
C LEU A 9 -10.49 30.61 3.32
N ALA A 10 -11.56 31.28 2.90
CA ALA A 10 -11.93 31.38 1.48
C ALA A 10 -12.02 32.85 1.04
N LEU A 11 -10.88 33.56 1.03
CA LEU A 11 -10.82 34.88 0.37
C LEU A 11 -9.38 35.28 0.02
N ALA A 12 -8.81 34.60 -0.97
CA ALA A 12 -7.66 35.12 -1.72
C ALA A 12 -7.56 34.46 -3.10
N ALA A 13 -8.55 34.66 -3.98
CA ALA A 13 -8.34 34.50 -5.42
C ALA A 13 -9.39 35.30 -6.22
N SER A 14 -8.89 36.10 -7.16
CA SER A 14 -9.59 36.74 -8.30
C SER A 14 -10.57 37.88 -8.02
N ALA A 15 -10.03 39.10 -7.96
CA ALA A 15 -10.70 40.29 -8.45
C ALA A 15 -10.37 40.47 -9.95
N ALA A 16 -11.31 40.16 -10.83
CA ALA A 16 -11.33 40.63 -12.21
C ALA A 16 -12.75 41.08 -12.55
N ALA A 17 -12.95 42.40 -12.53
CA ALA A 17 -14.20 43.04 -12.94
C ALA A 17 -14.22 43.21 -14.47
N GLY A 18 -15.32 42.82 -15.13
CA GLY A 18 -15.51 43.13 -16.55
C GLY A 18 -16.81 42.61 -17.17
N LEU A 19 -17.77 43.52 -17.31
CA LEU A 19 -18.90 43.57 -18.27
C LEU A 19 -20.10 42.63 -18.07
N ALA A 20 -21.12 43.21 -17.42
CA ALA A 20 -22.49 42.73 -17.43
C ALA A 20 -23.17 42.92 -18.81
N ALA A 21 -23.65 41.82 -19.39
CA ALA A 21 -24.64 41.84 -20.47
C ALA A 21 -25.99 41.33 -19.91
N CYS A 22 -27.06 42.09 -20.17
CA CYS A 22 -28.40 41.86 -19.63
C CYS A 22 -29.04 40.59 -20.18
N ALA A 23 -29.39 39.62 -19.32
CA ALA A 23 -30.28 38.50 -19.64
C ALA A 23 -31.65 38.69 -18.97
N LYS A 24 -32.72 38.47 -19.74
CA LYS A 24 -34.13 38.55 -19.30
C LYS A 24 -34.46 37.44 -18.28
N PRO A 25 -35.46 37.63 -17.39
CA PRO A 25 -35.84 36.63 -16.41
C PRO A 25 -36.55 35.46 -17.10
N GLY A 26 -35.86 34.32 -17.17
CA GLY A 26 -36.40 33.03 -17.61
C GLY A 26 -36.99 32.26 -16.43
N GLU A 27 -38.00 31.46 -16.72
CA GLU A 27 -38.86 30.70 -15.83
C GLU A 27 -38.12 29.91 -14.74
N SER A 28 -38.70 29.92 -13.53
CA SER A 28 -38.30 29.05 -12.44
C SER A 28 -38.63 27.59 -12.79
N ASN A 29 -37.64 26.83 -13.29
CA ASN A 29 -37.73 25.37 -13.32
C ASN A 29 -37.78 24.86 -11.89
N LYS A 30 -38.92 24.29 -11.49
CA LYS A 30 -38.98 23.39 -10.34
C LYS A 30 -38.06 22.20 -10.62
N PRO A 31 -37.38 21.62 -9.62
CA PRO A 31 -36.67 20.37 -9.82
C PRO A 31 -37.66 19.32 -10.31
N GLU A 32 -37.40 18.69 -11.45
CA GLU A 32 -38.11 17.48 -11.83
C GLU A 32 -37.86 16.43 -10.75
N ASP A 33 -38.94 15.82 -10.28
CA ASP A 33 -38.92 14.69 -9.37
C ASP A 33 -38.37 13.50 -10.18
N ASN A 34 -37.03 13.38 -10.25
CA ASN A 34 -36.37 12.29 -10.96
C ASN A 34 -36.73 10.98 -10.27
N LYS A 35 -37.79 10.33 -10.77
CA LYS A 35 -38.25 9.05 -10.25
C LYS A 35 -37.23 7.99 -10.62
N VAL A 36 -36.43 7.59 -9.63
CA VAL A 36 -35.43 6.54 -9.73
C VAL A 36 -36.10 5.17 -9.97
N ASP A 37 -35.49 4.29 -10.77
CA ASP A 37 -35.99 2.92 -11.01
C ASP A 37 -35.58 1.99 -9.86
N LEU A 38 -36.52 1.72 -8.94
CA LEU A 38 -36.30 0.88 -7.76
C LEU A 38 -35.92 -0.58 -8.08
N ASN A 39 -36.03 -1.04 -9.33
CA ASN A 39 -35.61 -2.39 -9.73
C ASN A 39 -34.26 -2.42 -10.45
N GLU A 40 -33.59 -1.28 -10.66
CA GLU A 40 -32.35 -1.18 -11.44
C GLU A 40 -31.26 -2.14 -10.92
N PHE A 41 -31.16 -2.30 -9.60
CA PHE A 41 -30.13 -3.13 -8.94
C PHE A 41 -30.67 -4.42 -8.33
N LYS A 42 -31.88 -4.85 -8.70
CA LYS A 42 -32.52 -6.03 -8.11
C LYS A 42 -31.71 -7.33 -8.28
N ASP A 43 -30.94 -7.42 -9.35
CA ASP A 43 -30.06 -8.57 -9.62
C ASP A 43 -28.89 -8.68 -8.62
N LEU A 44 -28.63 -7.64 -7.82
CA LEU A 44 -27.65 -7.64 -6.73
C LEU A 44 -28.23 -8.09 -5.38
N GLU A 45 -29.53 -8.40 -5.31
CA GLU A 45 -30.18 -8.80 -4.06
C GLU A 45 -29.65 -10.17 -3.57
N LEU A 46 -29.24 -10.23 -2.31
CA LEU A 46 -28.66 -11.42 -1.72
C LEU A 46 -29.71 -12.51 -1.51
N ASP A 47 -29.43 -13.71 -2.01
CA ASP A 47 -30.29 -14.88 -1.82
C ASP A 47 -30.07 -15.47 -0.43
N ASP A 48 -31.00 -15.17 0.48
CA ASP A 48 -30.94 -15.62 1.86
C ASP A 48 -31.13 -17.13 2.06
N SER A 49 -31.43 -17.89 0.98
CA SER A 49 -31.58 -19.35 0.98
C SER A 49 -30.31 -20.11 0.60
N LYS A 50 -29.26 -19.39 0.17
CA LYS A 50 -28.02 -19.96 -0.38
C LYS A 50 -26.82 -19.91 0.55
N TRP A 51 -27.02 -19.63 1.84
CA TRP A 51 -25.91 -19.65 2.80
C TRP A 51 -25.35 -21.06 2.96
N MET A 52 -24.04 -21.17 2.98
CA MET A 52 -23.34 -22.37 3.42
C MET A 52 -23.02 -22.24 4.91
N TYR A 53 -22.79 -23.36 5.59
CA TYR A 53 -22.50 -23.37 7.03
C TYR A 53 -21.38 -24.34 7.36
N ASP A 54 -20.37 -23.83 8.06
CA ASP A 54 -19.32 -24.59 8.71
C ASP A 54 -19.71 -24.81 10.18
N ASP A 55 -20.12 -26.05 10.49
CA ASP A 55 -20.57 -26.43 11.82
C ASP A 55 -19.46 -26.45 12.87
N ALA A 56 -18.22 -26.70 12.46
CA ALA A 56 -17.08 -26.85 13.36
C ALA A 56 -16.66 -25.49 13.93
N ASN A 57 -16.81 -24.44 13.12
CA ASN A 57 -16.39 -23.10 13.47
C ASN A 57 -17.55 -22.12 13.73
N ASP A 58 -18.80 -22.57 13.61
CA ASP A 58 -20.01 -21.74 13.75
C ASP A 58 -19.92 -20.52 12.81
N CYS A 59 -19.82 -20.79 11.50
CA CYS A 59 -19.61 -19.75 10.48
C CYS A 59 -20.55 -19.97 9.28
N TYR A 60 -21.32 -18.94 8.92
CA TYR A 60 -22.05 -18.92 7.65
C TYR A 60 -21.25 -18.20 6.59
N TYR A 61 -21.33 -18.66 5.34
CA TYR A 61 -20.65 -18.01 4.24
C TYR A 61 -21.43 -18.08 2.92
N GLN A 62 -21.18 -17.09 2.05
CA GLN A 62 -21.50 -17.12 0.62
C GLN A 62 -20.28 -16.65 -0.16
N LEU A 63 -19.99 -17.31 -1.28
CA LEU A 63 -18.83 -17.04 -2.14
C LEU A 63 -19.30 -16.61 -3.53
N GLY A 64 -18.47 -15.84 -4.24
CA GLY A 64 -18.69 -15.51 -5.65
C GLY A 64 -19.93 -14.65 -5.91
N LEU A 65 -20.25 -13.73 -5.00
CA LEU A 65 -21.38 -12.82 -5.15
C LEU A 65 -20.99 -11.63 -6.03
N PRO A 66 -21.56 -11.45 -7.23
CA PRO A 66 -21.27 -10.29 -8.05
C PRO A 66 -21.79 -9.02 -7.34
N TYR A 67 -20.94 -8.00 -7.24
CA TYR A 67 -21.28 -6.76 -6.55
C TYR A 67 -21.70 -5.62 -7.49
N CYS A 68 -21.72 -5.87 -8.80
CA CYS A 68 -22.15 -4.93 -9.83
C CYS A 68 -22.95 -5.66 -10.91
N THR A 69 -23.83 -4.94 -11.62
CA THR A 69 -24.78 -5.55 -12.57
C THR A 69 -24.18 -5.81 -13.96
N LYS A 70 -23.02 -5.21 -14.25
CA LYS A 70 -22.30 -5.34 -15.53
C LYS A 70 -20.81 -5.58 -15.28
N PRO A 71 -20.43 -6.70 -14.65
CA PRO A 71 -19.02 -7.01 -14.44
C PRO A 71 -18.31 -7.17 -15.79
N ALA A 72 -17.19 -6.48 -15.96
CA ALA A 72 -16.25 -6.69 -17.06
C ALA A 72 -15.34 -7.91 -16.82
N ALA A 73 -15.09 -8.29 -15.57
CA ALA A 73 -14.23 -9.40 -15.16
C ALA A 73 -14.84 -10.13 -13.96
N GLY A 74 -15.74 -11.09 -14.24
CA GLY A 74 -16.63 -11.71 -13.23
C GLY A 74 -15.94 -12.25 -11.96
N ASN A 75 -14.76 -12.87 -12.07
CA ASN A 75 -14.04 -13.40 -10.90
C ASN A 75 -13.45 -12.30 -10.01
N TYR A 76 -13.12 -11.14 -10.59
CA TYR A 76 -12.58 -9.99 -9.87
C TYR A 76 -13.71 -9.06 -9.40
N GLU A 77 -14.86 -9.06 -10.06
CA GLU A 77 -16.01 -8.23 -9.69
C GLU A 77 -17.05 -8.96 -8.83
N ALA A 78 -16.55 -9.78 -7.90
CA ALA A 78 -17.34 -10.53 -6.94
C ALA A 78 -16.74 -10.50 -5.54
N LEU A 79 -17.54 -10.85 -4.52
CA LEU A 79 -17.10 -10.93 -3.13
C LEU A 79 -17.59 -12.20 -2.42
N ALA A 80 -16.89 -12.53 -1.34
CA ALA A 80 -17.26 -13.56 -0.38
C ALA A 80 -17.57 -12.91 0.98
N ILE A 81 -18.58 -13.41 1.68
CA ILE A 81 -19.01 -12.92 2.99
C ILE A 81 -18.92 -14.07 4.00
N PHE A 82 -18.26 -13.84 5.12
CA PHE A 82 -18.13 -14.78 6.23
C PHE A 82 -18.70 -14.15 7.51
N VAL A 83 -19.67 -14.84 8.12
CA VAL A 83 -20.49 -14.31 9.20
C VAL A 83 -20.43 -15.21 10.43
N PRO A 84 -20.18 -14.66 11.64
CA PRO A 84 -20.29 -15.43 12.87
C PRO A 84 -21.68 -16.05 13.03
N GLY A 85 -21.74 -17.37 13.24
CA GLY A 85 -22.96 -18.16 13.14
C GLY A 85 -24.10 -17.71 14.04
N LYS A 86 -23.77 -17.25 15.26
CA LYS A 86 -24.73 -16.66 16.21
C LYS A 86 -25.55 -15.49 15.67
N TYR A 87 -25.08 -14.82 14.62
CA TYR A 87 -25.78 -13.69 13.99
C TYR A 87 -26.91 -14.10 13.05
N PHE A 88 -27.02 -15.37 12.70
CA PHE A 88 -28.14 -15.90 11.92
C PHE A 88 -28.99 -16.90 12.72
N LYS A 89 -30.25 -17.01 12.31
CA LYS A 89 -31.07 -18.20 12.52
C LYS A 89 -31.18 -18.90 11.17
N GLY A 90 -30.39 -19.97 11.02
CA GLY A 90 -30.39 -20.80 9.81
C GLY A 90 -31.37 -21.96 9.92
N GLU A 91 -32.11 -22.20 8.84
CA GLU A 91 -32.88 -23.43 8.62
C GLU A 91 -32.25 -24.18 7.44
N LYS A 92 -31.88 -25.45 7.65
CA LYS A 92 -31.21 -26.25 6.61
C LYS A 92 -32.16 -26.47 5.42
N ASN A 93 -31.70 -26.16 4.22
CA ASN A 93 -32.41 -26.34 2.96
C ASN A 93 -31.54 -27.12 1.97
N GLY A 94 -31.59 -28.46 2.04
CA GLY A 94 -30.72 -29.32 1.23
C GLY A 94 -29.25 -29.16 1.63
N SER A 95 -28.42 -28.69 0.69
CA SER A 95 -26.99 -28.42 0.90
C SER A 95 -26.69 -27.00 1.41
N THR A 96 -27.66 -26.09 1.37
CA THR A 96 -27.55 -24.70 1.83
C THR A 96 -28.44 -24.47 3.07
N TRP A 97 -28.48 -23.23 3.54
CA TRP A 97 -29.23 -22.77 4.69
C TRP A 97 -30.00 -21.51 4.34
N SER A 98 -31.26 -21.46 4.76
CA SER A 98 -32.08 -20.26 4.76
C SER A 98 -31.84 -19.49 6.04
N CYS A 99 -31.20 -18.32 5.93
CA CYS A 99 -30.74 -17.55 7.08
C CYS A 99 -31.52 -16.25 7.23
N LYS A 100 -32.05 -16.01 8.44
CA LYS A 100 -32.58 -14.70 8.84
C LYS A 100 -31.70 -14.10 9.93
N VAL A 101 -31.45 -12.79 9.86
CA VAL A 101 -30.69 -12.06 10.89
C VAL A 101 -31.28 -12.35 12.27
N ASN A 102 -30.43 -12.76 13.21
CA ASN A 102 -30.80 -13.03 14.58
C ASN A 102 -30.63 -11.75 15.41
N PRO A 103 -31.71 -11.04 15.77
CA PRO A 103 -31.61 -9.79 16.54
C PRO A 103 -31.07 -10.01 17.97
N LYS A 104 -31.03 -11.26 18.44
CA LYS A 104 -30.43 -11.64 19.74
C LYS A 104 -29.00 -12.16 19.60
N GLY A 105 -28.49 -12.27 18.38
CA GLY A 105 -27.15 -12.76 18.08
C GLY A 105 -26.11 -11.83 18.68
N LYS A 106 -25.13 -12.40 19.40
CA LYS A 106 -24.04 -11.65 20.03
C LYS A 106 -22.75 -12.46 19.97
N VAL A 107 -21.68 -11.81 19.55
CA VAL A 107 -20.31 -12.33 19.50
C VAL A 107 -19.37 -11.21 19.92
N GLY A 108 -18.45 -11.50 20.84
CA GLY A 108 -17.62 -10.47 21.47
C GLY A 108 -18.48 -9.33 22.06
N SER A 109 -18.14 -8.10 21.66
CA SER A 109 -18.86 -6.90 22.08
C SER A 109 -20.03 -6.51 21.18
N PHE A 110 -20.23 -7.21 20.06
CA PHE A 110 -21.17 -6.82 19.01
C PHE A 110 -22.40 -7.70 18.93
N THR A 111 -23.50 -7.08 18.52
CA THR A 111 -24.74 -7.74 18.13
C THR A 111 -24.84 -7.81 16.60
N ALA A 112 -25.77 -8.61 16.09
CA ALA A 112 -26.01 -8.71 14.65
C ALA A 112 -26.27 -7.34 13.97
N SER A 113 -26.84 -6.34 14.64
CA SER A 113 -27.07 -5.00 14.04
C SER A 113 -25.93 -3.99 14.28
N THR A 114 -24.91 -4.37 15.07
CA THR A 114 -23.80 -3.47 15.43
C THR A 114 -22.44 -3.99 14.98
N ALA A 115 -22.38 -5.19 14.41
CA ALA A 115 -21.18 -5.84 13.92
C ALA A 115 -20.51 -5.00 12.81
N PRO A 116 -19.23 -4.67 12.95
CA PRO A 116 -18.48 -4.04 11.86
C PRO A 116 -18.11 -5.07 10.80
N VAL A 117 -17.86 -4.58 9.59
CA VAL A 117 -17.30 -5.34 8.47
C VAL A 117 -15.82 -4.99 8.33
N VAL A 118 -14.98 -5.98 8.06
CA VAL A 118 -13.57 -5.77 7.68
C VAL A 118 -13.33 -6.35 6.27
N MET A 119 -12.64 -5.60 5.44
CA MET A 119 -12.34 -5.91 4.03
C MET A 119 -10.84 -5.81 3.76
N PRO A 120 -10.13 -6.93 3.56
CA PRO A 120 -8.71 -6.92 3.21
C PRO A 120 -8.51 -6.43 1.77
N VAL A 121 -7.31 -5.92 1.50
CA VAL A 121 -6.75 -5.70 0.16
C VAL A 121 -5.43 -6.47 0.11
N ASN A 122 -5.48 -7.68 -0.43
CA ASN A 122 -4.39 -8.66 -0.50
C ASN A 122 -3.53 -8.50 -1.76
N SER A 123 -3.05 -7.28 -1.99
CA SER A 123 -2.20 -7.03 -3.14
C SER A 123 -1.21 -5.92 -2.86
N ALA A 124 -0.01 -6.28 -2.41
CA ALA A 124 1.03 -5.30 -2.10
C ALA A 124 1.55 -4.56 -3.36
N ARG A 125 1.30 -5.15 -4.54
CA ARG A 125 1.73 -4.65 -5.86
C ARG A 125 0.57 -4.36 -6.80
N LEU A 126 -0.67 -4.39 -6.32
CA LEU A 126 -1.90 -4.25 -7.12
C LEU A 126 -2.05 -5.26 -8.27
N SER A 127 -1.50 -6.46 -8.16
CA SER A 127 -2.00 -7.61 -8.93
C SER A 127 -3.50 -7.79 -8.66
N SER A 128 -4.26 -8.26 -9.65
CA SER A 128 -5.70 -8.49 -9.50
C SER A 128 -6.01 -9.51 -8.41
N GLU A 129 -6.98 -9.22 -7.55
CA GLU A 129 -7.41 -10.09 -6.46
C GLU A 129 -8.73 -10.77 -6.83
N GLY A 130 -8.72 -12.09 -6.98
CA GLY A 130 -9.92 -12.87 -7.31
C GLY A 130 -10.80 -13.11 -6.09
N CYS A 131 -12.11 -13.17 -6.28
CA CYS A 131 -13.01 -13.66 -5.23
C CYS A 131 -12.71 -15.14 -4.91
N PRO A 132 -12.70 -15.55 -3.62
CA PRO A 132 -12.50 -16.93 -3.23
C PRO A 132 -13.54 -17.84 -3.88
N THR A 133 -13.09 -18.92 -4.52
CA THR A 133 -13.97 -19.95 -5.12
C THR A 133 -14.14 -21.17 -4.21
N ALA A 134 -13.37 -21.25 -3.13
CA ALA A 134 -13.42 -22.31 -2.14
C ALA A 134 -13.40 -21.73 -0.72
N TYR A 135 -14.05 -22.43 0.20
CA TYR A 135 -14.13 -22.02 1.60
C TYR A 135 -12.86 -22.41 2.38
N SER A 136 -12.33 -21.49 3.17
CA SER A 136 -11.34 -21.75 4.21
C SER A 136 -11.62 -20.90 5.44
N TYR A 137 -11.55 -21.54 6.62
CA TYR A 137 -11.66 -20.84 7.91
C TYR A 137 -10.30 -20.39 8.45
N ASP A 138 -9.20 -20.78 7.81
CA ASP A 138 -7.86 -20.47 8.31
C ASP A 138 -7.66 -18.95 8.41
N GLY A 139 -7.10 -18.50 9.55
CA GLY A 139 -6.97 -17.09 9.92
C GLY A 139 -8.27 -16.32 10.22
N LEU A 140 -9.45 -16.72 9.69
CA LEU A 140 -10.72 -15.99 9.88
C LEU A 140 -11.16 -15.89 11.35
N ARG A 141 -10.76 -16.87 12.17
CA ARG A 141 -11.06 -16.89 13.62
C ARG A 141 -10.68 -15.60 14.33
N THR A 142 -9.58 -14.96 13.96
CA THR A 142 -9.09 -13.71 14.58
C THR A 142 -10.14 -12.61 14.54
N TYR A 143 -10.92 -12.56 13.45
CA TYR A 143 -11.96 -11.57 13.20
C TYR A 143 -13.33 -12.04 13.70
N LEU A 144 -13.75 -13.23 13.27
CA LEU A 144 -15.09 -13.74 13.54
C LEU A 144 -15.34 -13.97 15.02
N ALA A 145 -14.34 -14.44 15.79
CA ALA A 145 -14.47 -14.63 17.24
C ALA A 145 -14.63 -13.31 18.01
N ARG A 146 -14.22 -12.17 17.43
CA ARG A 146 -14.41 -10.82 17.99
C ARG A 146 -15.76 -10.19 17.61
N GLY A 147 -16.55 -10.88 16.79
CA GLY A 147 -17.85 -10.42 16.31
C GLY A 147 -17.79 -9.49 15.10
N LEU A 148 -16.67 -9.53 14.37
CA LEU A 148 -16.54 -8.84 13.09
C LEU A 148 -17.12 -9.73 11.99
N VAL A 149 -17.72 -9.14 10.96
CA VAL A 149 -18.04 -9.82 9.70
C VAL A 149 -16.86 -9.61 8.75
N TYR A 150 -16.40 -10.68 8.11
CA TYR A 150 -15.28 -10.62 7.18
C TYR A 150 -15.81 -10.67 5.75
N VAL A 151 -15.43 -9.69 4.92
CA VAL A 151 -15.82 -9.64 3.51
C VAL A 151 -14.56 -9.60 2.68
N TYR A 152 -14.34 -10.64 1.88
CA TYR A 152 -13.24 -10.70 0.93
C TYR A 152 -13.79 -10.26 -0.43
N ALA A 153 -13.39 -9.08 -0.91
CA ALA A 153 -13.84 -8.55 -2.19
C ALA A 153 -12.72 -8.67 -3.22
N GLY A 154 -13.01 -9.30 -4.34
CA GLY A 154 -12.11 -9.23 -5.48
C GLY A 154 -12.09 -7.81 -6.08
N PHE A 155 -11.04 -7.53 -6.84
CA PHE A 155 -10.93 -6.32 -7.65
C PHE A 155 -9.97 -6.52 -8.82
N ARG A 156 -10.17 -5.75 -9.89
CA ARG A 156 -9.25 -5.66 -11.04
C ARG A 156 -7.98 -4.93 -10.64
N GLY A 157 -6.84 -5.47 -11.05
CA GLY A 157 -5.52 -4.98 -10.65
C GLY A 157 -4.98 -3.85 -11.53
N ARG A 158 -3.67 -3.64 -11.42
CA ARG A 158 -2.85 -2.64 -12.12
C ARG A 158 -2.85 -2.78 -13.64
N SER A 159 -3.35 -3.88 -14.19
CA SER A 159 -3.37 -4.11 -15.64
C SER A 159 -4.72 -4.66 -16.07
N GLY A 160 -5.10 -4.34 -17.31
CA GLY A 160 -6.17 -5.05 -17.99
C GLY A 160 -5.80 -6.50 -18.24
N GLY A 161 -6.79 -7.28 -18.66
CA GLY A 161 -6.59 -8.70 -18.91
C GLY A 161 -7.71 -9.29 -19.75
N TYR A 162 -7.78 -10.61 -19.77
CA TYR A 162 -8.80 -11.36 -20.47
C TYR A 162 -9.72 -12.07 -19.48
N VAL A 163 -11.01 -12.09 -19.79
CA VAL A 163 -11.95 -12.93 -19.03
C VAL A 163 -11.59 -14.39 -19.27
N SER A 164 -11.47 -15.17 -18.20
CA SER A 164 -11.09 -16.59 -18.24
C SER A 164 -11.90 -17.36 -19.29
N ASP A 165 -11.22 -18.16 -20.11
CA ASP A 165 -11.79 -18.97 -21.19
C ASP A 165 -12.46 -18.17 -22.33
N SER A 166 -12.10 -16.88 -22.49
CA SER A 166 -12.55 -16.03 -23.60
C SER A 166 -11.42 -15.14 -24.15
N GLU A 167 -11.62 -14.58 -25.35
CA GLU A 167 -10.78 -13.51 -25.90
C GLU A 167 -11.29 -12.11 -25.51
N GLU A 168 -12.33 -12.01 -24.67
CA GLU A 168 -12.89 -10.73 -24.23
C GLU A 168 -11.92 -10.06 -23.24
N GLN A 169 -11.50 -8.85 -23.58
CA GLN A 169 -10.63 -8.03 -22.75
C GLN A 169 -11.45 -7.21 -21.76
N TYR A 170 -10.90 -7.01 -20.57
CA TYR A 170 -11.37 -6.04 -19.60
C TYR A 170 -10.30 -4.99 -19.31
N SER A 171 -10.74 -3.75 -19.10
CA SER A 171 -9.86 -2.68 -18.63
C SER A 171 -9.56 -2.87 -17.14
N GLY A 172 -8.27 -2.85 -16.81
CA GLY A 172 -7.73 -2.68 -15.45
C GLY A 172 -6.92 -1.39 -15.40
N GLY A 173 -6.01 -1.27 -14.44
CA GLY A 173 -5.29 0.00 -14.20
C GLY A 173 -6.14 1.01 -13.44
N ALA A 174 -5.57 2.17 -13.12
CA ALA A 174 -6.22 3.22 -12.37
C ALA A 174 -7.44 3.78 -13.14
N PRO A 175 -8.60 3.97 -12.48
CA PRO A 175 -8.84 3.84 -11.03
C PRO A 175 -9.56 2.54 -10.62
N TRP A 176 -9.58 1.51 -11.48
CA TRP A 176 -10.41 0.31 -11.29
C TRP A 176 -10.23 -0.43 -9.96
N PRO A 177 -9.02 -0.58 -9.39
CA PRO A 177 -8.87 -1.20 -8.06
C PRO A 177 -9.72 -0.54 -6.97
N VAL A 178 -9.83 0.80 -6.99
CA VAL A 178 -10.62 1.56 -6.00
C VAL A 178 -12.11 1.52 -6.36
N VAL A 179 -12.45 1.61 -7.65
CA VAL A 179 -13.84 1.54 -8.14
C VAL A 179 -14.52 0.24 -7.69
N ASP A 180 -13.82 -0.87 -7.88
CA ASP A 180 -14.29 -2.22 -7.58
C ASP A 180 -14.61 -2.40 -6.10
N LEU A 181 -13.71 -1.95 -5.22
CA LEU A 181 -13.93 -2.00 -3.78
C LEU A 181 -15.04 -1.02 -3.32
N LYS A 182 -15.21 0.13 -3.98
CA LYS A 182 -16.36 1.03 -3.74
C LYS A 182 -17.67 0.38 -4.14
N ALA A 183 -17.71 -0.34 -5.25
CA ALA A 183 -18.88 -1.11 -5.67
C ALA A 183 -19.21 -2.23 -4.66
N ALA A 184 -18.21 -2.93 -4.14
CA ALA A 184 -18.39 -3.91 -3.06
C ALA A 184 -18.99 -3.28 -1.78
N VAL A 185 -18.54 -2.09 -1.36
CA VAL A 185 -19.14 -1.35 -0.24
C VAL A 185 -20.61 -1.00 -0.52
N ARG A 186 -20.92 -0.54 -1.74
CA ARG A 186 -22.30 -0.22 -2.16
C ARG A 186 -23.19 -1.47 -2.15
N PHE A 187 -22.68 -2.62 -2.59
CA PHE A 187 -23.38 -3.90 -2.53
C PHE A 187 -23.75 -4.30 -1.10
N LEU A 188 -22.82 -4.18 -0.15
CA LEU A 188 -23.10 -4.49 1.26
C LEU A 188 -24.20 -3.58 1.85
N ARG A 189 -24.22 -2.31 1.43
CA ARG A 189 -25.22 -1.33 1.88
C ARG A 189 -26.58 -1.51 1.22
N TYR A 190 -26.61 -1.90 -0.05
CA TYR A 190 -27.81 -2.31 -0.76
C TYR A 190 -28.46 -3.52 -0.05
N ASN A 191 -27.65 -4.50 0.36
CA ASN A 191 -28.09 -5.74 1.00
C ASN A 191 -28.16 -5.69 2.54
N ARG A 192 -28.18 -4.50 3.15
CA ARG A 192 -28.10 -4.32 4.61
C ARG A 192 -29.18 -5.09 5.40
N ASP A 193 -30.36 -5.29 4.82
CA ASP A 193 -31.49 -5.95 5.51
C ASP A 193 -31.34 -7.47 5.53
N TYR A 194 -30.50 -8.02 4.65
CA TYR A 194 -30.14 -9.44 4.58
C TYR A 194 -28.87 -9.76 5.39
N LEU A 195 -28.10 -8.74 5.78
CA LEU A 195 -26.79 -8.89 6.40
C LEU A 195 -26.80 -8.48 7.88
N PRO A 196 -26.21 -9.29 8.79
CA PRO A 196 -26.07 -8.93 10.19
C PRO A 196 -24.84 -8.03 10.39
N ILE A 197 -24.94 -6.82 9.87
CA ILE A 197 -23.88 -5.80 9.92
C ILE A 197 -24.46 -4.46 10.37
N ASN A 198 -23.58 -3.57 10.82
CA ASN A 198 -23.83 -2.15 10.75
C ASN A 198 -23.26 -1.61 9.42
N PRO A 199 -24.09 -1.21 8.45
CA PRO A 199 -23.63 -0.79 7.12
C PRO A 199 -22.79 0.50 7.13
N LYS A 200 -22.73 1.20 8.28
CA LYS A 200 -21.88 2.38 8.50
C LYS A 200 -20.51 2.06 9.09
N ARG A 201 -20.22 0.80 9.44
CA ARG A 201 -18.98 0.37 10.12
C ARG A 201 -18.19 -0.60 9.26
N ILE A 202 -17.78 -0.13 8.08
CA ILE A 202 -16.95 -0.91 7.15
C ILE A 202 -15.52 -0.41 7.28
N PHE A 203 -14.57 -1.33 7.44
CA PHE A 203 -13.14 -1.05 7.55
C PHE A 203 -12.39 -1.73 6.42
N VAL A 204 -11.45 -1.02 5.82
CA VAL A 204 -10.59 -1.52 4.73
C VAL A 204 -9.15 -1.55 5.20
N PHE A 205 -8.36 -2.53 4.75
CA PHE A 205 -6.98 -2.65 5.22
C PHE A 205 -6.05 -3.37 4.23
N GLY A 206 -4.79 -2.93 4.15
CA GLY A 206 -3.85 -3.38 3.12
C GLY A 206 -2.37 -3.10 3.44
N LEU A 207 -1.45 -3.83 2.78
CA LEU A 207 -0.01 -3.54 2.75
C LEU A 207 0.38 -2.94 1.40
N GLY A 208 1.38 -2.06 1.36
CA GLY A 208 1.98 -1.60 0.11
C GLY A 208 1.00 -0.81 -0.74
N ALA A 209 0.95 -1.10 -2.03
CA ALA A 209 -0.01 -0.47 -2.94
C ALA A 209 -1.47 -0.85 -2.60
N GLY A 210 -1.72 -2.03 -2.03
CA GLY A 210 -3.02 -2.37 -1.42
C GLY A 210 -3.32 -1.55 -0.17
N GLY A 211 -2.30 -1.20 0.62
CA GLY A 211 -2.39 -0.22 1.71
C GLY A 211 -2.70 1.19 1.20
N GLY A 212 -2.19 1.53 0.02
CA GLY A 212 -2.52 2.77 -0.68
C GLY A 212 -3.96 2.82 -1.19
N VAL A 213 -4.46 1.72 -1.75
CA VAL A 213 -5.89 1.57 -2.09
C VAL A 213 -6.77 1.66 -0.86
N ALA A 214 -6.39 1.02 0.26
CA ALA A 214 -7.10 1.17 1.53
C ALA A 214 -7.12 2.64 2.00
N ALA A 215 -6.03 3.39 1.81
CA ALA A 215 -5.98 4.82 2.11
C ALA A 215 -6.92 5.63 1.18
N CYS A 216 -6.95 5.33 -0.13
CA CYS A 216 -7.87 5.97 -1.07
C CYS A 216 -9.33 5.69 -0.73
N MET A 217 -9.66 4.45 -0.37
CA MET A 217 -10.99 4.08 0.12
C MET A 217 -11.41 4.88 1.36
N GLY A 218 -10.45 5.16 2.25
CA GLY A 218 -10.67 5.99 3.44
C GLY A 218 -10.83 7.47 3.16
N ALA A 219 -10.04 8.04 2.24
CA ALA A 219 -9.98 9.48 2.01
C ALA A 219 -11.01 9.95 0.98
N LEU A 220 -11.39 9.10 0.03
CA LEU A 220 -12.13 9.48 -1.17
C LEU A 220 -13.57 8.93 -1.18
N GLY A 221 -14.20 8.78 0.00
CA GLY A 221 -15.60 8.36 0.12
C GLY A 221 -16.53 9.28 -0.66
N ASP A 222 -17.42 8.70 -1.48
CA ASP A 222 -18.39 9.42 -2.31
C ASP A 222 -17.78 10.41 -3.32
N SER A 223 -16.47 10.30 -3.60
CA SER A 223 -15.78 11.18 -4.53
C SER A 223 -16.33 11.06 -5.95
N GLY A 224 -16.54 12.22 -6.57
CA GLY A 224 -17.06 12.34 -7.93
C GLY A 224 -16.18 11.67 -8.99
N VAL A 225 -14.86 11.56 -8.75
CA VAL A 225 -13.88 11.01 -9.69
C VAL A 225 -14.19 9.56 -10.10
N PHE A 226 -14.88 8.80 -9.24
CA PHE A 226 -15.24 7.41 -9.51
C PHE A 226 -16.62 7.24 -10.18
N SER A 227 -17.42 8.31 -10.29
CA SER A 227 -18.82 8.22 -10.73
C SER A 227 -19.00 7.62 -12.13
N PRO A 228 -18.20 7.99 -13.16
CA PRO A 228 -18.30 7.38 -14.49
C PRO A 228 -18.03 5.88 -14.46
N TYR A 229 -17.03 5.44 -13.70
CA TYR A 229 -16.61 4.06 -13.59
C TYR A 229 -17.63 3.19 -12.83
N LEU A 230 -18.14 3.69 -11.70
CA LEU A 230 -19.17 3.02 -10.91
C LEU A 230 -20.46 2.84 -11.72
N SER A 231 -20.82 3.84 -12.53
CA SER A 231 -21.95 3.77 -13.45
C SER A 231 -21.73 2.77 -14.58
N LYS A 232 -20.51 2.70 -15.12
CA LYS A 232 -20.12 1.79 -16.21
C LYS A 232 -20.35 0.32 -15.84
N ILE A 233 -19.94 -0.09 -14.63
CA ILE A 233 -20.11 -1.47 -14.14
C ILE A 233 -21.49 -1.71 -13.50
N GLY A 234 -22.30 -0.66 -13.35
CA GLY A 234 -23.62 -0.75 -12.74
C GLY A 234 -23.56 -1.11 -11.27
N ALA A 235 -22.67 -0.44 -10.52
CA ALA A 235 -22.66 -0.47 -9.06
C ALA A 235 -23.91 0.21 -8.49
N ALA A 236 -24.45 -0.31 -7.39
CA ALA A 236 -25.67 0.23 -6.79
C ALA A 236 -25.51 1.71 -6.42
N THR A 237 -26.39 2.57 -6.94
CA THR A 237 -26.42 4.02 -6.63
C THR A 237 -27.49 4.38 -5.62
N HIS A 238 -28.50 3.53 -5.45
CA HIS A 238 -29.61 3.71 -4.53
C HIS A 238 -30.12 2.36 -4.02
N ASP A 239 -30.81 2.37 -2.86
CA ASP A 239 -31.41 1.18 -2.27
C ASP A 239 -32.82 0.89 -2.82
N ALA A 240 -33.44 -0.20 -2.36
CA ALA A 240 -34.79 -0.61 -2.78
C ALA A 240 -35.89 0.42 -2.48
N ASP A 241 -35.61 1.41 -1.62
CA ASP A 241 -36.51 2.52 -1.29
C ASP A 241 -36.17 3.81 -2.09
N GLY A 242 -35.09 3.80 -2.87
CA GLY A 242 -34.63 4.92 -3.69
C GLY A 242 -33.68 5.89 -2.98
N HIS A 243 -33.19 5.56 -1.78
CA HIS A 243 -32.19 6.40 -1.11
C HIS A 243 -30.80 6.18 -1.69
N SER A 244 -30.04 7.25 -1.90
CA SER A 244 -28.66 7.16 -2.37
C SER A 244 -27.80 6.29 -1.45
N ILE A 245 -26.97 5.45 -2.07
CA ILE A 245 -26.00 4.60 -1.37
C ILE A 245 -24.62 5.24 -1.48
N SER A 246 -24.00 5.44 -0.32
CA SER A 246 -22.63 5.92 -0.20
C SER A 246 -21.62 4.77 -0.34
N ASP A 247 -20.38 5.07 -0.70
CA ASP A 247 -19.21 4.18 -0.62
C ASP A 247 -18.15 4.59 0.41
N ALA A 248 -18.42 5.63 1.22
CA ALA A 248 -17.54 6.04 2.30
C ALA A 248 -17.35 4.95 3.36
N VAL A 249 -16.12 4.69 3.80
CA VAL A 249 -15.82 3.69 4.84
C VAL A 249 -15.69 4.34 6.23
N TYR A 250 -15.75 3.52 7.27
CA TYR A 250 -15.68 3.98 8.67
C TYR A 250 -14.26 4.05 9.20
N GLY A 251 -13.36 3.23 8.67
CA GLY A 251 -11.95 3.34 8.98
C GLY A 251 -11.06 2.65 7.96
N SER A 252 -9.80 3.07 7.94
CA SER A 252 -8.77 2.53 7.06
C SER A 252 -7.52 2.18 7.87
N ALA A 253 -6.95 1.00 7.59
CA ALA A 253 -5.68 0.58 8.15
C ALA A 253 -4.66 0.25 7.05
N SER A 254 -3.57 1.01 6.99
CA SER A 254 -2.58 0.91 5.92
C SER A 254 -1.20 0.60 6.51
N TRP A 255 -0.56 -0.45 6.01
CA TRP A 255 0.86 -0.70 6.26
C TRP A 255 1.67 -0.31 5.04
N CYS A 256 2.73 0.47 5.22
CA CYS A 256 3.61 0.98 4.17
C CYS A 256 2.84 1.44 2.90
N PRO A 257 1.81 2.31 3.03
CA PRO A 257 0.97 2.68 1.89
C PRO A 257 1.78 3.29 0.74
N GLU A 258 1.66 2.72 -0.47
CA GLU A 258 2.17 3.33 -1.70
C GLU A 258 1.06 4.20 -2.31
N THR A 259 1.25 5.52 -2.28
CA THR A 259 0.27 6.52 -2.70
C THR A 259 0.97 7.78 -3.20
N SER A 260 0.19 8.81 -3.54
CA SER A 260 0.72 10.12 -3.96
C SER A 260 1.63 9.98 -5.19
N PHE A 261 1.15 9.21 -6.18
CA PHE A 261 1.90 8.90 -7.40
C PHE A 261 2.31 10.16 -8.17
N ASP A 262 1.54 11.25 -8.06
CA ASP A 262 1.85 12.60 -8.56
C ASP A 262 3.16 13.20 -7.99
N ALA A 263 3.61 12.71 -6.83
CA ALA A 263 4.82 13.19 -6.17
C ALA A 263 5.73 12.04 -5.71
N ALA A 264 5.50 10.80 -6.17
CA ALA A 264 6.22 9.63 -5.67
C ALA A 264 7.70 9.66 -6.09
N ASP A 265 7.99 9.99 -7.35
CA ASP A 265 9.35 10.13 -7.86
C ASP A 265 10.08 11.29 -7.20
N SER A 266 9.47 12.47 -7.17
CA SER A 266 10.07 13.65 -6.53
C SER A 266 10.32 13.44 -5.03
N GLY A 267 9.38 12.79 -4.33
CA GLY A 267 9.54 12.43 -2.91
C GLY A 267 10.61 11.38 -2.67
N TYR A 268 10.77 10.42 -3.58
CA TYR A 268 11.83 9.42 -3.51
C TYR A 268 13.21 10.03 -3.72
N GLU A 269 13.35 10.91 -4.72
CA GLU A 269 14.59 11.66 -4.93
C GLU A 269 14.91 12.58 -3.76
N TRP A 270 13.92 13.28 -3.22
CA TRP A 270 14.14 14.15 -2.06
C TRP A 270 14.55 13.37 -0.80
N MET A 271 13.87 12.27 -0.48
CA MET A 271 14.18 11.55 0.76
C MET A 271 15.44 10.69 0.61
N MET A 272 15.64 10.05 -0.53
CA MET A 272 16.64 8.99 -0.70
C MET A 272 17.59 9.26 -1.87
N GLY A 273 17.03 9.48 -3.06
CA GLY A 273 17.79 9.47 -4.31
C GLY A 273 18.88 10.53 -4.39
N GLN A 274 18.62 11.78 -3.99
CA GLN A 274 19.56 12.90 -4.11
C GLN A 274 20.89 12.68 -3.38
N PHE A 275 20.91 11.75 -2.44
CA PHE A 275 22.09 11.41 -1.67
C PHE A 275 22.84 10.17 -2.16
N ALA A 276 22.25 9.38 -3.06
CA ALA A 276 22.88 8.20 -3.63
C ALA A 276 23.90 8.58 -4.72
N THR A 277 24.96 7.77 -4.83
CA THR A 277 26.05 7.96 -5.82
C THR A 277 26.23 6.74 -6.73
N ASP A 278 25.16 5.96 -6.92
CA ASP A 278 25.15 4.81 -7.83
C ASP A 278 25.22 5.24 -9.30
N ASP A 279 25.32 4.27 -10.21
CA ASP A 279 25.48 4.53 -11.65
C ASP A 279 24.33 5.36 -12.25
N THR A 280 23.13 5.29 -11.69
CA THR A 280 21.97 6.08 -12.16
C THR A 280 22.04 7.54 -11.71
N ARG A 281 22.84 7.86 -10.68
CA ARG A 281 23.05 9.21 -10.13
C ARG A 281 24.51 9.62 -10.17
N LYS A 282 25.26 9.10 -11.14
CA LYS A 282 26.67 9.42 -11.31
C LYS A 282 26.87 10.92 -11.53
N GLU A 283 27.83 11.51 -10.80
CA GLU A 283 28.19 12.92 -10.91
C GLU A 283 28.46 13.32 -12.38
N GLY A 284 27.89 14.45 -12.78
CA GLY A 284 27.96 14.94 -14.17
C GLY A 284 27.05 14.25 -15.19
N SER A 285 26.26 13.23 -14.81
CA SER A 285 25.23 12.66 -15.70
C SER A 285 23.96 13.52 -15.76
N TRP A 286 23.16 13.38 -16.83
CA TRP A 286 21.85 14.05 -16.90
C TRP A 286 20.88 13.51 -15.84
N LYS A 287 20.93 12.21 -15.53
CA LYS A 287 20.08 11.59 -14.51
C LYS A 287 20.36 12.15 -13.12
N LYS A 288 21.61 12.49 -12.79
CA LYS A 288 21.93 13.23 -11.57
C LYS A 288 21.29 14.62 -11.56
N LEU A 289 21.31 15.35 -12.69
CA LEU A 289 20.64 16.64 -12.81
C LEU A 289 19.11 16.51 -12.64
N LEU A 290 18.50 15.46 -13.20
CA LEU A 290 17.08 15.17 -13.03
C LEU A 290 16.75 14.81 -11.58
N SER A 291 17.56 13.98 -10.92
CA SER A 291 17.43 13.65 -9.49
C SER A 291 17.41 14.90 -8.61
N ASP A 292 18.32 15.85 -8.86
CA ASP A 292 18.39 17.11 -8.12
C ASP A 292 17.17 18.01 -8.37
N ASP A 293 16.71 18.08 -9.62
CA ASP A 293 15.52 18.84 -9.97
C ASP A 293 14.25 18.27 -9.35
N LEU A 294 14.12 16.93 -9.33
CA LEU A 294 13.03 16.21 -8.69
C LEU A 294 13.02 16.47 -7.18
N ALA A 295 14.17 16.36 -6.52
CA ALA A 295 14.29 16.71 -5.10
C ALA A 295 13.91 18.18 -4.83
N GLY A 296 14.30 19.09 -5.73
CA GLY A 296 13.91 20.49 -5.69
C GLY A 296 12.42 20.73 -5.92
N ALA A 297 11.78 19.97 -6.82
CA ALA A 297 10.36 20.02 -7.09
C ALA A 297 9.55 19.55 -5.88
N TYR A 298 9.98 18.47 -5.22
CA TYR A 298 9.36 17.96 -4.01
C TYR A 298 9.34 18.99 -2.87
N GLY A 299 10.45 19.71 -2.65
CA GLY A 299 10.52 20.77 -1.65
C GLY A 299 9.48 21.88 -1.86
N LYS A 300 9.22 22.22 -3.13
CA LYS A 300 8.15 23.17 -3.49
C LYS A 300 6.76 22.57 -3.31
N TYR A 301 6.58 21.30 -3.67
CA TYR A 301 5.33 20.57 -3.55
C TYR A 301 4.87 20.46 -2.08
N VAL A 302 5.73 19.99 -1.17
CA VAL A 302 5.40 19.88 0.26
C VAL A 302 4.93 21.22 0.85
N ASN A 303 5.54 22.34 0.43
CA ASN A 303 5.16 23.67 0.89
C ASN A 303 3.76 24.12 0.40
N LYS A 304 3.24 23.53 -0.68
CA LYS A 304 1.89 23.81 -1.20
C LYS A 304 0.81 22.97 -0.52
N LEU A 305 1.14 21.82 0.07
CA LEU A 305 0.19 20.93 0.72
C LEU A 305 -0.52 21.57 1.92
N GLY A 306 0.13 22.55 2.57
CA GLY A 306 -0.44 23.24 3.74
C GLY A 306 -0.43 22.38 5.01
N LEU A 307 0.51 21.43 5.11
CA LEU A 307 0.65 20.54 6.26
C LEU A 307 0.99 21.33 7.55
N THR A 308 0.45 20.87 8.67
CA THR A 308 0.71 21.44 10.00
C THR A 308 1.07 20.35 11.00
N ASN A 309 1.83 20.71 12.05
CA ASN A 309 2.00 19.83 13.21
C ASN A 309 0.75 19.84 14.11
N ASP A 310 0.80 19.10 15.23
CA ASP A 310 -0.30 18.99 16.20
C ASP A 310 -0.64 20.33 16.88
N ASP A 311 0.29 21.28 16.93
CA ASP A 311 0.08 22.63 17.47
C ASP A 311 -0.57 23.58 16.44
N GLY A 312 -0.72 23.14 15.19
CA GLY A 312 -1.24 23.94 14.08
C GLY A 312 -0.20 24.83 13.38
N ASP A 313 1.09 24.65 13.69
CA ASP A 313 2.17 25.37 13.02
C ASP A 313 2.46 24.76 11.66
N ALA A 314 2.69 25.61 10.66
CA ALA A 314 2.99 25.18 9.30
C ALA A 314 4.33 24.42 9.22
N LEU A 315 4.29 23.27 8.55
CA LEU A 315 5.46 22.46 8.24
C LEU A 315 5.96 22.82 6.85
N LYS A 316 7.19 23.33 6.76
CA LYS A 316 7.78 23.79 5.50
C LYS A 316 9.21 23.30 5.34
N LEU A 317 9.60 23.12 4.09
CA LEU A 317 10.97 22.93 3.67
C LEU A 317 11.57 24.27 3.23
N GLU A 318 12.82 24.48 3.61
CA GLU A 318 13.63 25.65 3.27
C GLU A 318 14.89 25.22 2.51
N SER A 319 15.32 26.06 1.57
CA SER A 319 16.56 25.82 0.83
C SER A 319 17.78 26.15 1.69
N VAL A 320 18.80 25.30 1.67
CA VAL A 320 20.12 25.63 2.21
C VAL A 320 20.98 26.38 1.18
N GLN A 321 22.25 26.64 1.49
CA GLN A 321 23.11 27.52 0.71
C GLN A 321 23.32 27.12 -0.76
N ASP A 322 23.26 25.82 -1.06
CA ASP A 322 23.39 25.26 -2.41
C ASP A 322 22.06 25.19 -3.17
N GLY A 323 20.94 25.59 -2.54
CA GLY A 323 19.60 25.57 -3.11
C GLY A 323 18.79 24.31 -2.82
N SER A 324 19.39 23.26 -2.25
CA SER A 324 18.67 22.03 -1.89
C SER A 324 17.72 22.24 -0.70
N TYR A 325 16.57 21.58 -0.71
CA TYR A 325 15.55 21.69 0.35
C TYR A 325 15.84 20.74 1.53
N LEU A 326 16.91 21.01 2.28
CA LEU A 326 17.42 20.14 3.36
C LEU A 326 17.31 20.77 4.76
N ALA A 327 16.44 21.75 4.92
CA ALA A 327 16.16 22.40 6.21
C ALA A 327 14.68 22.75 6.37
N GLY A 328 14.30 23.24 7.54
CA GLY A 328 12.97 23.74 7.84
C GLY A 328 12.16 22.81 8.73
N THR A 329 10.99 23.29 9.17
CA THR A 329 10.17 22.61 10.17
C THR A 329 9.65 21.24 9.74
N TYR A 330 9.46 21.03 8.43
CA TYR A 330 9.09 19.71 7.89
C TYR A 330 10.25 18.70 7.99
N TYR A 331 11.48 19.13 7.69
CA TYR A 331 12.68 18.31 7.85
C TYR A 331 12.87 17.91 9.33
N ASP A 332 12.74 18.88 10.24
CA ASP A 332 12.82 18.64 11.69
C ASP A 332 11.73 17.68 12.17
N HIS A 333 10.53 17.74 11.59
CA HIS A 333 9.43 16.83 11.92
C HIS A 333 9.76 15.39 11.54
N LEU A 334 10.30 15.14 10.34
CA LEU A 334 10.72 13.80 9.92
C LEU A 334 11.83 13.23 10.82
N GLN A 335 12.80 14.07 11.20
CA GLN A 335 13.82 13.64 12.17
C GLN A 335 13.20 13.21 13.49
N LYS A 336 12.26 13.99 14.04
CA LYS A 336 11.54 13.64 15.28
C LYS A 336 10.75 12.33 15.16
N VAL A 337 10.12 12.06 14.01
CA VAL A 337 9.41 10.80 13.76
C VAL A 337 10.39 9.61 13.85
N ILE A 338 11.56 9.73 13.23
CA ILE A 338 12.60 8.69 13.23
C ILE A 338 13.19 8.50 14.64
N GLU A 339 13.61 9.59 15.28
CA GLU A 339 14.19 9.57 16.63
C GLU A 339 13.20 9.03 17.66
N GLY A 340 11.94 9.46 17.61
CA GLY A 340 10.88 8.99 18.52
C GLY A 340 10.58 7.50 18.34
N SER A 341 10.61 6.99 17.11
CA SER A 341 10.48 5.54 16.87
C SER A 341 11.68 4.75 17.40
N ALA A 342 12.90 5.25 17.17
CA ALA A 342 14.12 4.64 17.70
C ALA A 342 14.12 4.63 19.23
N GLU A 343 13.76 5.74 19.87
CA GLU A 343 13.63 5.85 21.33
C GLU A 343 12.59 4.85 21.86
N LYS A 344 11.43 4.74 21.21
CA LYS A 344 10.42 3.74 21.56
C LYS A 344 10.97 2.32 21.46
N PHE A 345 11.73 2.01 20.41
CA PHE A 345 12.38 0.72 20.27
C PHE A 345 13.36 0.46 21.42
N PHE A 346 14.32 1.35 21.67
CA PHE A 346 15.35 1.12 22.69
C PHE A 346 14.80 1.08 24.12
N SER A 347 13.72 1.80 24.39
CA SER A 347 13.08 1.83 25.71
C SER A 347 12.16 0.64 26.00
N THR A 348 11.67 -0.05 24.97
CA THR A 348 10.71 -1.16 25.12
C THR A 348 11.29 -2.53 24.73
N THR A 349 12.39 -2.56 23.99
CA THR A 349 13.01 -3.81 23.53
C THR A 349 13.82 -4.47 24.64
N SER A 350 13.55 -5.75 24.87
CA SER A 350 14.39 -6.59 25.72
C SER A 350 15.57 -7.13 24.92
N PHE A 351 16.77 -7.07 25.49
CA PHE A 351 17.98 -7.64 24.91
C PHE A 351 18.32 -8.99 25.59
N PRO A 352 18.87 -9.99 24.87
CA PRO A 352 19.38 -9.94 23.50
C PRO A 352 18.29 -9.74 22.43
N TYR A 353 18.55 -8.82 21.50
CA TYR A 353 17.67 -8.49 20.38
C TYR A 353 18.13 -9.20 19.11
N THR A 354 17.21 -9.90 18.44
CA THR A 354 17.48 -10.50 17.13
C THR A 354 16.94 -9.58 16.04
N PHE A 355 17.84 -8.96 15.28
CA PHE A 355 17.49 -8.28 14.05
C PHE A 355 17.40 -9.29 12.91
N THR A 356 16.23 -9.35 12.28
CA THR A 356 16.01 -10.06 11.03
C THR A 356 15.63 -9.04 9.98
N PRO A 357 16.43 -8.86 8.90
CA PRO A 357 16.07 -7.98 7.82
C PRO A 357 14.68 -8.34 7.27
N GLY A 358 13.80 -7.33 7.16
CA GLY A 358 12.51 -7.51 6.51
C GLY A 358 12.69 -7.90 5.04
N ARG A 359 11.81 -8.75 4.52
CA ARG A 359 11.77 -9.12 3.10
C ARG A 359 10.52 -8.50 2.47
N LEU A 360 10.62 -8.16 1.19
CA LEU A 360 9.45 -8.01 0.34
C LEU A 360 8.77 -9.40 0.29
N VAL A 361 7.67 -9.54 1.02
CA VAL A 361 6.77 -10.69 0.91
C VAL A 361 5.38 -10.12 0.69
N ASP A 362 4.70 -10.62 -0.34
CA ASP A 362 3.28 -10.35 -0.47
C ASP A 362 2.58 -10.98 0.73
N THR A 363 2.13 -10.14 1.64
CA THR A 363 1.41 -10.60 2.82
C THR A 363 -0.01 -10.96 2.45
N VAL A 364 -0.46 -12.11 2.93
CA VAL A 364 -1.78 -12.64 2.62
C VAL A 364 -2.63 -12.59 3.89
N PHE A 365 -3.60 -11.67 3.94
CA PHE A 365 -4.71 -11.73 4.89
C PHE A 365 -5.62 -12.93 4.55
N PRO A 366 -6.30 -13.54 5.53
CA PRO A 366 -7.03 -14.79 5.32
C PRO A 366 -8.26 -14.64 4.44
N GLY A 367 -8.89 -15.78 4.10
CA GLY A 367 -10.21 -15.83 3.46
C GLY A 367 -10.23 -16.45 2.07
N ASP A 368 -9.07 -16.67 1.44
CA ASP A 368 -8.98 -17.42 0.19
C ASP A 368 -7.94 -18.55 0.30
N PRO A 369 -8.35 -19.83 0.25
CA PRO A 369 -7.41 -20.94 0.14
C PRO A 369 -6.73 -21.03 -1.22
N ASN A 370 -7.20 -20.30 -2.23
CA ASN A 370 -6.63 -20.29 -3.58
C ASN A 370 -5.55 -19.23 -3.76
N LEU A 371 -5.25 -18.42 -2.74
CA LEU A 371 -4.14 -17.49 -2.75
C LEU A 371 -2.83 -18.29 -2.83
N ASP A 372 -2.33 -18.44 -4.05
CA ASP A 372 -1.04 -19.05 -4.33
C ASP A 372 0.06 -17.99 -4.16
N THR A 373 0.77 -18.07 -3.04
CA THR A 373 1.91 -17.19 -2.73
C THR A 373 3.07 -17.33 -3.73
N ASP A 374 3.15 -18.45 -4.46
CA ASP A 374 4.21 -18.71 -5.45
C ASP A 374 3.82 -18.18 -6.85
N SER A 375 2.52 -18.12 -7.17
CA SER A 375 2.03 -17.59 -8.45
C SER A 375 2.13 -16.07 -8.58
N ALA A 376 2.01 -15.32 -7.48
CA ALA A 376 2.24 -13.87 -7.48
C ALA A 376 3.67 -13.54 -7.93
N VAL A 377 4.66 -14.30 -7.44
CA VAL A 377 6.07 -14.19 -7.82
C VAL A 377 6.31 -14.59 -9.27
N ALA A 378 5.60 -15.61 -9.77
CA ALA A 378 5.73 -16.08 -11.15
C ALA A 378 5.16 -15.09 -12.19
N ILE A 379 4.03 -14.44 -11.89
CA ILE A 379 3.49 -13.35 -12.71
C ILE A 379 4.43 -12.15 -12.69
N ASP A 380 4.95 -11.77 -11.52
CA ASP A 380 5.85 -10.63 -11.38
C ASP A 380 7.20 -10.80 -12.09
N THR A 381 7.71 -12.04 -12.16
CA THR A 381 8.92 -12.37 -12.95
C THR A 381 8.68 -12.21 -14.46
N VAL A 382 7.44 -12.39 -14.91
CA VAL A 382 7.03 -12.22 -16.32
C VAL A 382 6.62 -10.76 -16.60
N THR A 383 6.12 -10.02 -15.62
CA THR A 383 5.66 -8.61 -15.74
C THR A 383 6.67 -7.56 -15.30
N GLY A 384 7.97 -7.89 -15.29
CA GLY A 384 9.04 -6.89 -15.28
C GLY A 384 9.53 -6.44 -13.92
N GLU A 385 9.15 -7.07 -12.81
CA GLU A 385 9.93 -6.89 -11.60
C GLU A 385 11.18 -7.78 -11.74
N ALA A 386 12.24 -7.20 -12.31
CA ALA A 386 13.56 -7.73 -12.06
C ALA A 386 13.77 -7.65 -10.54
N VAL A 387 13.53 -8.76 -9.85
CA VAL A 387 14.15 -9.02 -8.55
C VAL A 387 15.64 -8.99 -8.85
N ASP A 388 16.26 -7.82 -8.67
CA ASP A 388 17.69 -7.69 -8.77
C ASP A 388 18.28 -8.44 -7.58
N THR A 389 18.47 -9.74 -7.77
CA THR A 389 19.05 -10.67 -6.81
C THR A 389 20.53 -10.35 -6.52
N THR A 390 21.06 -9.24 -7.03
CA THR A 390 22.41 -8.73 -6.76
C THR A 390 22.56 -7.94 -5.45
N THR A 391 21.50 -7.64 -4.70
CA THR A 391 21.67 -7.02 -3.37
C THR A 391 21.93 -8.04 -2.26
N THR A 392 23.09 -8.70 -2.32
CA THR A 392 23.78 -9.23 -1.13
C THR A 392 25.21 -8.73 -1.10
N ALA A 393 25.40 -7.43 -0.86
CA ALA A 393 26.70 -6.90 -0.45
C ALA A 393 26.57 -5.53 0.25
N ALA A 394 26.13 -5.51 1.51
CA ALA A 394 26.56 -4.51 2.51
C ALA A 394 26.29 -4.95 3.96
N ALA A 395 26.23 -6.25 4.24
CA ALA A 395 26.39 -6.74 5.62
C ALA A 395 27.90 -6.91 5.88
N ALA A 396 28.49 -5.90 6.50
CA ALA A 396 29.89 -5.90 6.92
C ALA A 396 30.22 -7.14 7.79
N SER A 397 31.28 -7.85 7.41
CA SER A 397 32.10 -8.64 8.34
C SER A 397 33.57 -8.61 7.87
N PRO A 398 34.52 -8.64 8.82
CA PRO A 398 35.82 -8.00 8.68
C PRO A 398 36.83 -8.84 7.89
N SER A 399 37.55 -8.19 6.97
CA SER A 399 38.80 -8.71 6.41
C SER A 399 39.96 -8.24 7.29
N ALA A 400 40.62 -9.18 7.98
CA ALA A 400 41.91 -8.94 8.61
C ALA A 400 43.02 -9.31 7.62
N THR A 401 43.80 -8.33 7.20
CA THR A 401 45.00 -8.52 6.39
C THR A 401 46.19 -8.83 7.30
N THR A 402 46.99 -9.86 6.98
CA THR A 402 48.48 -9.83 7.01
C THR A 402 49.06 -11.18 6.56
N GLY A 403 50.11 -11.13 5.73
CA GLY A 403 51.15 -12.17 5.68
C GLY A 403 51.34 -12.88 4.34
N ALA A 404 52.30 -12.39 3.55
CA ALA A 404 52.92 -13.07 2.41
C ALA A 404 53.50 -14.46 2.82
N THR A 405 53.75 -15.46 1.96
CA THR A 405 54.62 -15.46 0.78
C THR A 405 54.62 -16.88 0.17
N THR A 406 54.96 -16.99 -1.13
CA THR A 406 55.53 -18.16 -1.86
C THR A 406 54.66 -19.44 -1.95
N GLY A 407 54.51 -20.13 -3.08
CA GLY A 407 55.12 -20.06 -4.38
C GLY A 407 54.72 -21.32 -5.18
N GLU A 408 54.78 -21.18 -6.51
CA GLU A 408 55.00 -22.23 -7.51
C GLU A 408 53.92 -23.28 -7.84
N LYS A 409 53.38 -23.08 -9.05
CA LYS A 409 53.31 -24.02 -10.19
C LYS A 409 52.74 -25.42 -9.93
N ASN A 410 51.67 -25.73 -10.64
CA ASN A 410 51.84 -26.69 -11.74
C ASN A 410 50.75 -26.61 -12.81
N ASP A 411 51.24 -26.79 -14.01
CA ASP A 411 50.58 -26.90 -15.30
C ASP A 411 49.74 -28.18 -15.43
N SER A 412 48.72 -28.04 -16.29
CA SER A 412 48.34 -29.01 -17.35
C SER A 412 47.52 -30.27 -17.03
N SER A 413 46.34 -30.25 -17.68
CA SER A 413 45.89 -31.22 -18.71
C SER A 413 44.97 -32.39 -18.35
N GLY A 414 44.04 -32.62 -19.28
CA GLY A 414 43.50 -33.94 -19.66
C GLY A 414 42.27 -34.36 -18.88
N SER A 415 41.07 -34.04 -19.35
CA SER A 415 40.27 -34.84 -20.30
C SER A 415 39.71 -36.15 -19.74
N ASP A 416 38.38 -36.20 -19.80
CA ASP A 416 37.60 -37.31 -20.35
C ASP A 416 37.43 -38.64 -19.59
N THR A 417 36.16 -38.77 -19.16
CA THR A 417 35.23 -39.85 -19.49
C THR A 417 35.32 -41.21 -18.78
N THR A 418 34.19 -41.49 -18.13
CA THR A 418 33.39 -42.74 -18.16
C THR A 418 34.02 -44.05 -17.69
N SER A 419 33.49 -44.56 -16.59
CA SER A 419 32.85 -45.89 -16.43
C SER A 419 32.64 -46.07 -14.92
N GLY A 420 31.48 -46.45 -14.41
CA GLY A 420 30.73 -47.65 -14.76
C GLY A 420 30.82 -48.60 -13.57
N THR A 421 29.91 -48.40 -12.62
CA THR A 421 29.21 -49.39 -11.77
C THR A 421 29.86 -50.76 -11.55
N ASP A 422 30.11 -51.13 -10.27
CA ASP A 422 29.22 -52.05 -9.55
C ASP A 422 29.81 -52.50 -8.20
N SER A 423 28.90 -52.72 -7.24
CA SER A 423 28.84 -53.85 -6.31
C SER A 423 28.64 -53.47 -4.85
N SER A 424 27.43 -53.80 -4.39
CA SER A 424 26.98 -53.85 -3.01
C SER A 424 27.36 -55.17 -2.31
N SER A 425 27.71 -55.09 -1.03
CA SER A 425 27.42 -56.07 0.06
C SER A 425 28.31 -55.70 1.25
N GLY A 426 27.93 -55.67 2.53
CA GLY A 426 26.76 -56.10 3.27
C GLY A 426 27.21 -56.45 4.70
N SER A 427 26.46 -56.03 5.73
CA SER A 427 26.47 -56.51 7.14
C SER A 427 27.77 -56.26 7.96
N GLY A 428 27.78 -55.94 9.26
CA GLY A 428 26.78 -55.73 10.29
C GLY A 428 27.47 -55.54 11.66
N THR A 429 26.86 -54.68 12.49
CA THR A 429 26.73 -54.72 13.97
C THR A 429 27.92 -54.39 14.92
N SER A 430 27.65 -53.34 15.75
CA SER A 430 27.96 -53.17 17.18
C SER A 430 29.35 -52.73 17.65
N SER A 431 29.46 -51.47 18.12
CA SER A 431 29.77 -51.19 19.54
C SER A 431 29.47 -49.73 19.92
N THR A 432 28.88 -49.57 21.11
CA THR A 432 28.52 -48.34 21.84
C THR A 432 29.73 -47.70 22.53
N SER A 433 29.85 -46.36 22.50
CA SER A 433 29.92 -45.48 23.70
C SER A 433 30.28 -44.01 23.37
N THR A 434 29.38 -43.10 23.78
CA THR A 434 29.54 -41.73 24.31
C THR A 434 30.86 -40.96 24.11
N ASP A 435 30.82 -39.75 23.53
CA ASP A 435 30.69 -38.47 24.24
C ASP A 435 30.82 -37.25 23.27
N SER A 436 30.05 -36.19 23.59
CA SER A 436 30.16 -34.75 23.29
C SER A 436 31.05 -34.21 22.15
N GLY A 437 30.46 -33.39 21.28
CA GLY A 437 31.23 -32.50 20.39
C GLY A 437 30.38 -31.71 19.40
N ALA A 438 30.29 -30.41 19.61
CA ALA A 438 29.67 -29.45 18.70
C ALA A 438 30.21 -29.62 17.26
N THR A 439 29.30 -29.77 16.29
CA THR A 439 29.67 -29.81 14.88
C THR A 439 29.19 -28.53 14.20
N SER A 440 30.17 -27.68 13.90
CA SER A 440 30.08 -26.61 12.91
C SER A 440 29.77 -27.23 11.55
N GLY A 441 28.60 -26.93 11.01
CA GLY A 441 28.21 -27.25 9.65
C GLY A 441 28.26 -25.99 8.79
N THR A 442 29.40 -25.75 8.14
CA THR A 442 29.44 -24.90 6.94
C THR A 442 28.94 -25.75 5.78
N GLY A 443 27.66 -25.61 5.47
CA GLY A 443 27.03 -26.29 4.35
C GLY A 443 25.88 -25.45 3.83
N THR A 444 26.07 -24.81 2.68
CA THR A 444 24.98 -24.36 1.81
C THR A 444 24.24 -25.58 1.31
N GLY A 445 23.17 -25.96 2.02
CA GLY A 445 22.25 -27.02 1.62
C GLY A 445 20.97 -26.41 1.08
N THR A 446 20.79 -26.45 -0.25
CA THR A 446 19.49 -26.23 -0.88
C THR A 446 18.61 -27.44 -0.56
N THR A 447 17.65 -27.30 0.36
CA THR A 447 16.57 -28.28 0.51
C THR A 447 15.46 -27.94 -0.48
N ALA A 448 14.77 -28.97 -0.98
CA ALA A 448 13.79 -28.92 -2.07
C ALA A 448 12.45 -28.23 -1.72
N THR A 449 12.47 -27.09 -1.03
CA THR A 449 11.27 -26.32 -0.64
C THR A 449 11.43 -24.80 -0.75
N GLY A 450 12.42 -24.27 -1.47
CA GLY A 450 12.47 -22.84 -1.83
C GLY A 450 12.66 -21.84 -0.67
N VAL A 451 12.87 -22.28 0.57
CA VAL A 451 13.09 -21.36 1.71
C VAL A 451 14.54 -20.87 1.71
N SER A 452 14.76 -19.61 1.37
CA SER A 452 16.06 -18.97 1.59
C SER A 452 16.21 -18.59 3.06
N VAL A 453 17.28 -19.06 3.71
CA VAL A 453 17.57 -18.76 5.12
C VAL A 453 17.91 -17.27 5.25
N VAL A 454 17.09 -16.50 5.98
CA VAL A 454 17.41 -15.09 6.28
C VAL A 454 18.48 -15.05 7.36
N GLN A 455 19.61 -14.42 7.08
CA GLN A 455 20.64 -14.21 8.10
C GLN A 455 20.10 -13.22 9.14
N SER A 456 19.93 -13.70 10.37
CA SER A 456 19.55 -12.86 11.52
C SER A 456 20.80 -12.55 12.34
N THR A 457 20.84 -11.36 12.93
CA THR A 457 21.95 -10.92 13.79
C THR A 457 21.45 -10.71 15.21
N VAL A 458 22.14 -11.27 16.19
CA VAL A 458 21.81 -11.10 17.61
C VAL A 458 22.70 -10.02 18.21
N TYR A 459 22.08 -9.08 18.91
CA TYR A 459 22.75 -8.04 19.68
C TYR A 459 22.46 -8.26 21.16
N ASP A 460 23.50 -8.48 21.96
CA ASP A 460 23.33 -8.79 23.39
C ASP A 460 22.86 -7.60 24.24
N THR A 461 23.13 -6.37 23.82
CA THR A 461 22.76 -5.14 24.54
C THR A 461 22.38 -4.01 23.59
N ALA A 462 21.73 -2.97 24.12
CA ALA A 462 21.45 -1.75 23.35
C ALA A 462 22.74 -1.09 22.86
N GLU A 463 23.80 -1.08 23.67
CA GLU A 463 25.10 -0.53 23.29
C GLU A 463 25.76 -1.29 22.15
N SER A 464 25.64 -2.63 22.11
CA SER A 464 26.19 -3.40 21.00
C SER A 464 25.42 -3.17 19.70
N TYR A 465 24.11 -2.98 19.78
CA TYR A 465 23.31 -2.61 18.60
C TYR A 465 23.63 -1.19 18.11
N VAL A 466 23.72 -0.20 18.99
CA VAL A 466 24.12 1.18 18.64
C VAL A 466 25.54 1.22 18.08
N SER A 467 26.46 0.42 18.62
CA SER A 467 27.81 0.29 18.08
C SER A 467 27.81 -0.32 16.68
N ALA A 468 26.92 -1.27 16.40
CA ALA A 468 26.76 -1.85 15.07
C ALA A 468 26.16 -0.87 14.06
N LEU A 469 25.20 -0.03 14.48
CA LEU A 469 24.65 1.05 13.66
C LEU A 469 25.73 2.10 13.33
N ASN A 470 26.62 2.39 14.27
CA ASN A 470 27.71 3.36 14.13
C ASN A 470 29.04 2.77 13.63
N LYS A 471 29.02 1.57 13.03
CA LYS A 471 30.27 0.82 12.73
C LYS A 471 31.18 1.56 11.74
N ASP A 472 30.59 2.27 10.77
CA ASP A 472 31.30 2.96 9.68
C ASP A 472 31.50 4.44 10.03
N GLU A 473 30.44 5.10 10.48
CA GLU A 473 30.42 6.47 10.96
C GLU A 473 29.47 6.61 12.15
N ARG A 474 29.77 7.53 13.07
CA ARG A 474 28.88 7.82 14.19
C ARG A 474 27.79 8.80 13.77
N TRP A 475 26.58 8.29 13.59
CA TRP A 475 25.40 9.08 13.19
C TRP A 475 24.24 9.00 14.18
N ILE A 476 24.17 7.94 14.99
CA ILE A 476 23.12 7.75 16.00
C ILE A 476 23.71 7.73 17.40
N THR A 477 23.06 8.41 18.35
CA THR A 477 23.39 8.31 19.77
C THR A 477 22.15 7.88 20.54
N TYR A 478 22.33 6.93 21.46
CA TYR A 478 21.32 6.54 22.43
C TYR A 478 21.82 6.92 23.83
N SER A 479 21.07 7.78 24.53
CA SER A 479 21.38 8.16 25.90
C SER A 479 20.11 8.11 26.76
N PRO A 480 19.89 6.99 27.49
CA PRO A 480 18.74 6.86 28.39
C PRO A 480 18.67 7.99 29.45
N SER A 481 19.83 8.50 29.88
CA SER A 481 19.93 9.53 30.92
C SER A 481 19.85 10.97 30.38
N ALA A 482 20.04 11.18 29.08
CA ALA A 482 20.06 12.52 28.46
C ALA A 482 18.86 12.80 27.52
N GLY A 483 17.83 11.94 27.54
CA GLY A 483 16.56 12.20 26.85
C GLY A 483 16.38 11.53 25.49
N GLY A 484 16.91 10.31 25.30
CA GLY A 484 16.46 9.43 24.21
C GLY A 484 17.50 9.16 23.13
N VAL A 485 17.03 9.13 21.87
CA VAL A 485 17.84 8.90 20.66
C VAL A 485 17.99 10.20 19.89
N SER A 486 19.18 10.43 19.33
CA SER A 486 19.41 11.52 18.37
C SER A 486 20.12 11.00 17.13
N ILE A 487 19.73 11.47 15.94
CA ILE A 487 20.43 11.24 14.67
C ILE A 487 21.13 12.52 14.19
N THR A 488 22.21 12.39 13.43
CA THR A 488 22.96 13.53 12.89
C THR A 488 22.24 14.22 11.73
N SER A 489 21.60 13.45 10.84
CA SER A 489 20.84 13.98 9.71
C SER A 489 19.85 12.93 9.15
N LEU A 490 18.88 13.36 8.34
CA LEU A 490 18.07 12.42 7.54
C LEU A 490 18.96 11.64 6.56
N TRP A 491 20.00 12.29 6.04
CA TRP A 491 20.94 11.65 5.12
C TRP A 491 21.64 10.45 5.77
N ASP A 492 22.18 10.61 6.98
CA ASP A 492 22.87 9.50 7.65
C ASP A 492 21.89 8.37 7.97
N PHE A 493 20.67 8.69 8.40
CA PHE A 493 19.63 7.68 8.57
C PHE A 493 19.34 6.91 7.28
N VAL A 494 19.18 7.60 6.16
CA VAL A 494 18.95 6.98 4.85
C VAL A 494 20.13 6.11 4.43
N THR A 495 21.36 6.62 4.56
CA THR A 495 22.58 5.87 4.25
C THR A 495 22.63 4.53 4.99
N HIS A 496 22.32 4.55 6.28
CA HIS A 496 22.53 3.39 7.16
C HIS A 496 21.33 2.47 7.31
N CYS A 497 20.10 2.97 7.13
CA CYS A 497 18.89 2.22 7.47
C CYS A 497 17.84 2.19 6.34
N ARG A 498 17.94 3.07 5.34
CA ARG A 498 16.93 3.20 4.27
C ARG A 498 17.58 3.52 2.93
N SER A 499 18.59 2.74 2.57
CA SER A 499 19.45 3.01 1.42
C SER A 499 18.65 3.03 0.10
N ASN A 500 19.07 3.85 -0.86
CA ASN A 500 18.50 3.83 -2.20
C ASN A 500 18.61 2.45 -2.85
N VAL A 501 17.52 1.96 -3.45
CA VAL A 501 17.48 0.69 -4.18
C VAL A 501 16.89 0.82 -5.58
N ARG A 502 16.43 2.03 -5.97
CA ARG A 502 15.80 2.28 -7.27
C ARG A 502 16.64 3.27 -8.09
N GLY A 503 16.51 3.19 -9.40
CA GLY A 503 17.08 4.19 -10.30
C GLY A 503 16.41 5.57 -10.11
N VAL A 504 16.93 6.59 -10.79
CA VAL A 504 16.19 7.85 -10.99
C VAL A 504 14.88 7.55 -11.72
N CYS A 505 13.80 8.20 -11.29
CA CYS A 505 12.43 7.87 -11.66
C CYS A 505 12.05 6.48 -11.14
N ALA A 506 11.94 6.38 -9.81
CA ALA A 506 11.66 5.17 -9.06
C ALA A 506 10.28 4.55 -9.35
N PHE A 507 9.30 5.36 -9.76
CA PHE A 507 7.92 4.96 -10.03
C PHE A 507 7.54 5.20 -11.49
N ASP A 508 7.71 6.40 -12.04
CA ASP A 508 7.51 6.65 -13.46
C ASP A 508 8.82 6.42 -14.25
N ALA A 509 9.22 5.17 -14.41
CA ALA A 509 10.53 4.85 -14.98
C ALA A 509 10.65 5.28 -16.44
N LEU A 510 11.86 5.69 -16.84
CA LEU A 510 12.23 6.12 -18.20
C LEU A 510 11.85 5.15 -19.31
N ASP A 511 11.71 3.86 -19.02
CA ASP A 511 11.35 2.80 -19.96
C ASP A 511 9.95 2.23 -19.72
N ARG A 512 9.14 2.86 -18.86
CA ARG A 512 7.77 2.44 -18.48
C ARG A 512 7.70 1.04 -17.86
N SER A 513 8.79 0.59 -17.24
CA SER A 513 8.91 -0.80 -16.76
C SER A 513 8.28 -1.07 -15.40
N THR A 514 7.91 -0.04 -14.63
CA THR A 514 7.43 -0.25 -13.26
C THR A 514 5.98 -0.72 -13.20
N ILE A 515 5.60 -1.25 -12.04
CA ILE A 515 4.20 -1.54 -11.70
C ILE A 515 3.33 -0.28 -11.67
N ALA A 516 3.89 0.90 -11.41
CA ALA A 516 3.16 2.17 -11.41
C ALA A 516 2.90 2.64 -12.84
N ASN A 517 3.86 2.48 -13.75
CA ASN A 517 3.63 2.71 -15.17
C ASN A 517 2.53 1.78 -15.71
N GLN A 518 2.52 0.51 -15.28
CA GLN A 518 1.45 -0.42 -15.60
C GLN A 518 0.09 0.05 -15.06
N LEU A 519 0.05 0.44 -13.78
CA LEU A 519 -1.16 0.96 -13.14
C LEU A 519 -1.79 2.11 -13.94
N PHE A 520 -0.98 3.00 -14.53
CA PHE A 520 -1.49 4.13 -15.30
C PHE A 520 -1.62 3.88 -16.81
N GLY A 521 -1.39 2.64 -17.26
CA GLY A 521 -1.73 2.17 -18.60
C GLY A 521 -3.22 2.32 -18.92
N VAL A 522 -3.56 2.32 -20.22
CA VAL A 522 -4.95 2.39 -20.70
C VAL A 522 -5.15 1.42 -21.86
N ASP A 523 -6.22 0.64 -21.80
CA ASP A 523 -6.66 -0.24 -22.89
C ASP A 523 -5.51 -1.10 -23.48
N ASP A 524 -5.12 -0.85 -24.73
CA ASP A 524 -4.05 -1.58 -25.43
C ASP A 524 -2.62 -1.14 -25.01
N ASP A 525 -2.48 0.03 -24.37
CA ASP A 525 -1.21 0.55 -23.85
C ASP A 525 -1.04 0.13 -22.39
N SER A 526 -0.41 -1.04 -22.20
CA SER A 526 -0.27 -1.67 -20.88
C SER A 526 0.59 -0.89 -19.88
N SER A 527 1.39 0.08 -20.33
CA SER A 527 2.15 0.97 -19.46
C SER A 527 2.32 2.35 -20.08
N LEU A 528 2.19 3.39 -19.24
CA LEU A 528 2.31 4.79 -19.63
C LEU A 528 3.14 5.57 -18.61
N HIS A 529 3.75 6.66 -19.06
CA HIS A 529 4.19 7.72 -18.16
C HIS A 529 2.99 8.45 -17.55
N PHE A 530 3.13 8.95 -16.32
CA PHE A 530 2.01 9.53 -15.55
C PHE A 530 2.40 10.72 -14.67
N ASP A 531 3.67 10.90 -14.33
CA ASP A 531 4.11 11.98 -13.45
C ASP A 531 4.25 13.29 -14.25
N GLU A 532 3.31 14.22 -14.00
CA GLU A 532 3.29 15.54 -14.63
C GLU A 532 4.49 16.41 -14.22
N THR A 533 4.99 16.26 -12.99
CA THR A 533 6.20 16.96 -12.54
C THR A 533 7.41 16.51 -13.36
N LEU A 534 7.52 15.21 -13.62
CA LEU A 534 8.56 14.67 -14.50
C LEU A 534 8.42 15.19 -15.94
N ALA A 535 7.21 15.20 -16.48
CA ALA A 535 6.94 15.75 -17.81
C ALA A 535 7.42 17.21 -17.94
N ASP A 536 7.05 18.05 -16.98
CA ASP A 536 7.44 19.45 -16.93
C ASP A 536 8.96 19.61 -16.82
N LEU A 537 9.62 18.84 -15.95
CA LEU A 537 11.08 18.91 -15.78
C LEU A 537 11.84 18.48 -17.03
N LEU A 538 11.42 17.40 -17.69
CA LEU A 538 12.01 16.92 -18.93
C LEU A 538 11.87 17.96 -20.04
N LYS A 539 10.70 18.59 -20.16
CA LYS A 539 10.41 19.63 -21.15
C LYS A 539 11.20 20.92 -20.89
N ASP A 540 11.12 21.45 -19.68
CA ASP A 540 11.72 22.74 -19.33
C ASP A 540 13.25 22.69 -19.31
N ASN A 541 13.83 21.53 -18.97
CA ASN A 541 15.27 21.35 -18.84
C ASN A 541 15.90 20.53 -19.98
N ALA A 542 15.17 20.18 -21.04
CA ALA A 542 15.65 19.34 -22.15
C ALA A 542 17.02 19.79 -22.68
N SER A 543 17.18 21.09 -22.97
CA SER A 543 18.46 21.63 -23.47
C SER A 543 19.62 21.44 -22.48
N ARG A 544 19.36 21.53 -21.17
CA ARG A 544 20.36 21.34 -20.12
C ARG A 544 20.74 19.87 -19.95
N TYR A 545 19.77 18.97 -20.07
CA TYR A 545 20.02 17.53 -20.01
C TYR A 545 20.77 17.03 -21.26
N ALA A 546 20.44 17.54 -22.45
CA ALA A 546 21.09 17.21 -23.71
C ALA A 546 22.60 17.59 -23.75
N GLU A 547 23.06 18.50 -22.88
CA GLU A 547 24.50 18.77 -22.71
C GLU A 547 25.28 17.61 -22.05
N ARG A 548 24.59 16.57 -21.56
CA ARG A 548 25.20 15.41 -20.91
C ARG A 548 24.98 14.15 -21.73
N SER A 549 25.96 13.25 -21.71
CA SER A 549 25.93 12.01 -22.48
C SER A 549 24.79 11.09 -22.05
N GLY A 550 24.14 10.46 -23.02
CA GLY A 550 23.11 9.43 -22.79
C GLY A 550 21.74 9.98 -22.43
N PHE A 551 21.52 11.30 -22.55
CA PHE A 551 20.17 11.84 -22.63
C PHE A 551 19.55 11.45 -23.97
N ASP A 552 18.29 11.07 -23.93
CA ASP A 552 17.50 10.74 -25.12
C ASP A 552 16.55 11.91 -25.38
N ASP A 553 16.73 12.56 -26.53
CA ASP A 553 15.98 13.76 -26.92
C ASP A 553 14.49 13.45 -27.16
N ASP A 554 14.11 12.18 -27.29
CA ASP A 554 12.70 11.76 -27.44
C ASP A 554 11.95 11.71 -26.09
N LEU A 555 12.64 11.72 -24.94
CA LEU A 555 12.02 11.59 -23.60
C LEU A 555 10.92 12.64 -23.31
N PRO A 556 11.11 13.95 -23.58
CA PRO A 556 10.06 14.93 -23.32
C PRO A 556 8.78 14.66 -24.15
N ASP A 557 8.94 14.26 -25.41
CA ASP A 557 7.82 13.95 -26.31
C ASP A 557 7.10 12.66 -25.88
N ASP A 558 7.84 11.69 -25.34
CA ASP A 558 7.30 10.44 -24.81
C ASP A 558 6.38 10.67 -23.61
N TRP A 559 6.79 11.51 -22.65
CA TRP A 559 5.94 11.92 -21.53
C TRP A 559 4.74 12.73 -22.00
N GLU A 560 4.95 13.72 -22.87
CA GLU A 560 3.86 14.59 -23.36
C GLU A 560 2.75 13.77 -24.06
N LYS A 561 3.12 12.75 -24.85
CA LYS A 561 2.15 11.86 -25.51
C LYS A 561 1.38 11.02 -24.51
N ASP A 562 2.04 10.45 -23.51
CA ASP A 562 1.43 9.50 -22.58
C ASP A 562 0.51 10.21 -21.57
N VAL A 563 0.95 11.33 -20.99
CA VAL A 563 0.14 12.13 -20.05
C VAL A 563 -1.11 12.70 -20.73
N ALA A 564 -1.06 12.95 -22.05
CA ALA A 564 -2.20 13.39 -22.83
C ALA A 564 -3.24 12.28 -23.15
N LYS A 565 -2.94 11.00 -22.87
CA LYS A 565 -3.87 9.90 -23.17
C LYS A 565 -5.06 9.90 -22.21
N LEU A 566 -6.23 9.75 -22.81
CA LEU A 566 -7.49 9.51 -22.11
C LEU A 566 -7.76 8.01 -22.04
N ASP A 567 -8.44 7.57 -21.00
CA ASP A 567 -8.95 6.20 -20.93
C ASP A 567 -10.25 6.00 -21.77
N SER A 568 -10.77 4.78 -21.78
CA SER A 568 -12.00 4.42 -22.50
C SER A 568 -13.28 5.14 -22.04
N LEU A 569 -13.24 5.86 -20.91
CA LEU A 569 -14.33 6.71 -20.42
C LEU A 569 -14.08 8.21 -20.67
N ASN A 570 -13.00 8.56 -21.38
CA ASN A 570 -12.51 9.92 -21.63
C ASN A 570 -12.01 10.65 -20.37
N THR A 571 -11.49 9.91 -19.40
CA THR A 571 -10.83 10.51 -18.22
C THR A 571 -9.34 10.72 -18.50
N ASP A 572 -8.83 11.89 -18.15
CA ASP A 572 -7.41 12.24 -18.30
C ASP A 572 -6.50 11.56 -17.27
N MET A 573 -5.18 11.68 -17.49
CA MET A 573 -4.17 11.10 -16.60
C MET A 573 -4.22 11.72 -15.19
N GLU A 574 -4.31 13.04 -15.08
CA GLU A 574 -4.35 13.76 -13.80
C GLU A 574 -5.50 13.24 -12.91
N SER A 575 -6.72 13.15 -13.46
CA SER A 575 -7.88 12.63 -12.73
C SER A 575 -7.71 11.18 -12.29
N ARG A 576 -7.01 10.35 -13.08
CA ARG A 576 -6.71 8.95 -12.71
C ARG A 576 -5.65 8.87 -11.62
N VAL A 577 -4.64 9.73 -11.65
CA VAL A 577 -3.62 9.88 -10.59
C VAL A 577 -4.27 10.37 -9.29
N ASP A 578 -5.14 11.38 -9.37
CA ASP A 578 -5.93 11.89 -8.24
C ASP A 578 -6.81 10.82 -7.60
N ALA A 579 -7.42 9.96 -8.41
CA ALA A 579 -8.22 8.83 -7.94
C ALA A 579 -7.40 7.76 -7.18
N MET A 580 -6.07 7.77 -7.32
CA MET A 580 -5.12 6.92 -6.59
C MET A 580 -4.31 7.71 -5.54
N ASN A 581 -4.72 8.93 -5.21
CA ASN A 581 -4.05 9.80 -4.25
C ASN A 581 -4.99 10.17 -3.08
N PRO A 582 -4.77 9.64 -1.86
CA PRO A 582 -5.61 10.02 -0.72
C PRO A 582 -5.45 11.49 -0.34
N LEU A 583 -4.33 12.16 -0.68
CA LEU A 583 -4.15 13.58 -0.40
C LEU A 583 -5.09 14.48 -1.23
N TYR A 584 -5.61 13.98 -2.36
CA TYR A 584 -6.59 14.68 -3.18
C TYR A 584 -7.83 15.12 -2.38
N GLY A 585 -8.34 14.25 -1.52
CA GLY A 585 -9.48 14.55 -0.63
C GLY A 585 -9.09 15.33 0.64
N LEU A 586 -7.81 15.30 1.03
CA LEU A 586 -7.35 15.73 2.36
C LEU A 586 -6.62 17.08 2.38
N CYS A 587 -5.98 17.48 1.28
CA CYS A 587 -5.13 18.67 1.23
C CYS A 587 -5.74 19.75 0.35
N GLY A 588 -5.82 20.99 0.86
CA GLY A 588 -6.34 22.16 0.12
C GLY A 588 -5.57 22.57 -1.14
N HIS A 589 -4.46 21.88 -1.43
CA HIS A 589 -3.75 21.98 -2.70
C HIS A 589 -4.58 21.45 -3.87
N TYR A 590 -5.37 20.39 -3.65
CA TYR A 590 -6.09 19.67 -4.69
C TYR A 590 -7.54 20.15 -4.81
N ALA A 591 -8.11 19.99 -6.00
CA ALA A 591 -9.50 20.32 -6.28
C ALA A 591 -10.49 19.46 -5.47
N GLY A 592 -10.06 18.26 -5.04
CA GLY A 592 -10.86 17.32 -4.26
C GLY A 592 -11.09 17.69 -2.80
N PHE A 593 -10.35 18.67 -2.27
CA PHE A 593 -10.39 19.00 -0.85
C PHE A 593 -11.80 19.38 -0.37
N GLY A 594 -12.28 18.68 0.66
CA GLY A 594 -13.61 18.93 1.22
C GLY A 594 -14.78 18.46 0.35
N SER A 595 -14.52 17.74 -0.76
CA SER A 595 -15.55 17.15 -1.61
C SER A 595 -15.86 15.68 -1.28
N CYS A 596 -15.04 15.06 -0.42
CA CYS A 596 -15.11 13.64 -0.08
C CYS A 596 -15.59 13.42 1.37
N GLU A 597 -16.27 12.32 1.60
CA GLU A 597 -16.60 11.80 2.93
C GLU A 597 -15.42 10.98 3.47
N VAL A 598 -14.53 11.66 4.20
CA VAL A 598 -13.31 11.07 4.79
C VAL A 598 -13.66 10.18 5.99
N ALA A 599 -13.07 8.98 6.04
CA ALA A 599 -13.25 8.05 7.13
C ALA A 599 -12.82 8.67 8.49
N PRO A 600 -13.57 8.45 9.58
CA PRO A 600 -13.23 9.04 10.87
C PRO A 600 -12.06 8.36 11.61
N TYR A 601 -11.70 7.11 11.29
CA TYR A 601 -10.69 6.36 12.02
C TYR A 601 -9.59 5.83 11.10
N TRP A 602 -8.34 6.14 11.45
CA TRP A 602 -7.18 5.76 10.66
C TRP A 602 -6.14 5.04 11.49
N ARG A 603 -5.50 4.06 10.87
CA ARG A 603 -4.32 3.39 11.37
C ARG A 603 -3.28 3.32 10.27
N VAL A 604 -2.11 3.91 10.48
CA VAL A 604 -1.02 3.93 9.51
C VAL A 604 0.22 3.36 10.18
N ASN A 605 0.78 2.30 9.61
CA ASN A 605 1.96 1.63 10.11
C ASN A 605 3.04 1.66 9.03
N THR A 606 4.29 1.88 9.41
CA THR A 606 5.40 1.89 8.44
C THR A 606 6.67 1.33 9.05
N GLY A 607 7.33 0.42 8.35
CA GLY A 607 8.66 -0.02 8.71
C GLY A 607 9.66 1.08 8.36
N LEU A 608 10.41 1.61 9.33
CA LEU A 608 11.32 2.71 9.05
C LEU A 608 12.47 2.34 8.11
N PHE A 609 12.79 1.04 7.99
CA PHE A 609 13.89 0.55 7.16
C PHE A 609 13.40 0.05 5.78
N GLN A 610 12.10 0.23 5.46
CA GLN A 610 11.56 -0.12 4.15
C GLN A 610 12.08 0.83 3.07
N THR A 611 12.43 0.32 1.89
CA THR A 611 13.01 1.11 0.79
C THR A 611 12.10 1.17 -0.44
N ALA A 612 10.88 0.62 -0.34
CA ALA A 612 9.92 0.54 -1.44
C ALA A 612 9.38 1.93 -1.78
N THR A 613 9.08 2.75 -0.75
CA THR A 613 8.61 4.14 -0.88
C THR A 613 9.38 5.09 0.02
N SER A 614 9.21 6.40 -0.20
CA SER A 614 9.68 7.42 0.72
C SER A 614 8.86 7.42 2.02
N LEU A 615 9.49 7.67 3.17
CA LEU A 615 8.80 7.89 4.45
C LEU A 615 7.81 9.07 4.38
N THR A 616 8.05 9.99 3.45
CA THR A 616 7.20 11.17 3.28
C THR A 616 5.80 10.82 2.80
N THR A 617 5.62 9.71 2.09
CA THR A 617 4.29 9.22 1.68
C THR A 617 3.41 8.98 2.91
N ASP A 618 3.92 8.23 3.88
CA ASP A 618 3.21 7.90 5.12
C ASP A 618 2.99 9.15 5.99
N VAL A 619 4.03 9.97 6.17
CA VAL A 619 3.99 11.13 7.06
C VAL A 619 3.08 12.23 6.52
N ASN A 620 3.08 12.49 5.21
CA ASN A 620 2.18 13.47 4.61
C ASN A 620 0.72 13.06 4.78
N LEU A 621 0.40 11.77 4.58
CA LEU A 621 -0.94 11.25 4.83
C LEU A 621 -1.36 11.48 6.28
N VAL A 622 -0.52 11.12 7.24
CA VAL A 622 -0.82 11.28 8.68
C VAL A 622 -1.01 12.74 9.08
N LEU A 623 -0.15 13.64 8.60
CA LEU A 623 -0.26 15.07 8.86
C LEU A 623 -1.55 15.66 8.28
N ALA A 624 -1.90 15.29 7.05
CA ALA A 624 -3.13 15.73 6.41
C ALA A 624 -4.37 15.22 7.16
N LEU A 625 -4.36 13.95 7.59
CA LEU A 625 -5.44 13.35 8.39
C LEU A 625 -5.62 14.04 9.74
N ASN A 626 -4.52 14.32 10.45
CA ASN A 626 -4.57 15.01 11.75
C ASN A 626 -5.15 16.44 11.63
N ALA A 627 -4.93 17.09 10.49
CA ALA A 627 -5.44 18.43 10.22
C ALA A 627 -6.90 18.46 9.70
N TYR A 628 -7.46 17.31 9.27
CA TYR A 628 -8.75 17.26 8.59
C TYR A 628 -9.95 17.25 9.54
N ASP A 629 -10.88 18.21 9.39
CA ASP A 629 -12.11 18.27 10.18
C ASP A 629 -13.04 17.10 9.84
N GLY A 630 -13.25 16.19 10.79
CA GLY A 630 -14.05 14.97 10.62
C GLY A 630 -13.29 13.68 10.94
N VAL A 631 -11.96 13.73 10.88
CA VAL A 631 -11.10 12.65 11.39
C VAL A 631 -11.13 12.69 12.93
N LYS A 632 -11.48 11.55 13.54
CA LYS A 632 -11.59 11.41 15.00
C LYS A 632 -10.32 10.88 15.64
N SER A 633 -9.60 10.02 14.94
CA SER A 633 -8.38 9.38 15.45
C SER A 633 -7.50 8.91 14.32
N VAL A 634 -6.20 9.18 14.45
CA VAL A 634 -5.14 8.64 13.62
C VAL A 634 -4.15 7.92 14.53
N GLU A 635 -3.99 6.61 14.36
CA GLU A 635 -2.93 5.84 15.00
C GLU A 635 -1.76 5.72 14.03
N PHE A 636 -0.66 6.44 14.26
CA PHE A 636 0.55 6.34 13.43
C PHE A 636 1.65 5.57 14.15
N ASN A 637 2.14 4.50 13.51
CA ASN A 637 3.14 3.58 14.05
C ASN A 637 4.36 3.46 13.11
N PRO A 638 5.32 4.39 13.15
CA PRO A 638 6.64 4.19 12.56
C PRO A 638 7.40 3.16 13.41
N VAL A 639 7.89 2.08 12.80
CA VAL A 639 8.51 0.96 13.51
C VAL A 639 9.98 0.84 13.14
N TRP A 640 10.86 1.19 14.08
CA TRP A 640 12.30 1.05 13.96
C TRP A 640 12.72 -0.40 13.69
N GLY A 641 13.70 -0.60 12.81
CA GLY A 641 14.23 -1.93 12.52
C GLY A 641 13.34 -2.82 11.66
N ARG A 642 12.19 -2.34 11.19
CA ARG A 642 11.26 -3.09 10.33
C ARG A 642 11.30 -2.61 8.90
N GLY A 643 11.16 -3.56 7.96
CA GLY A 643 11.22 -3.33 6.52
C GLY A 643 9.84 -3.16 5.89
N PHE A 644 9.72 -3.49 4.61
CA PHE A 644 8.43 -3.47 3.90
C PHE A 644 7.61 -4.71 4.28
N GLU A 645 6.76 -4.58 5.29
CA GLU A 645 5.99 -5.67 5.87
C GLU A 645 4.82 -5.12 6.71
N LEU A 646 4.01 -6.01 7.28
CA LEU A 646 2.99 -5.69 8.29
C LEU A 646 3.65 -5.32 9.63
N ALA A 647 4.43 -4.23 9.63
CA ALA A 647 5.23 -3.79 10.75
C ALA A 647 4.37 -3.40 11.95
N GLU A 648 4.71 -3.96 13.11
CA GLU A 648 4.05 -3.72 14.38
C GLU A 648 5.12 -3.46 15.45
N VAL A 649 4.82 -2.55 16.38
CA VAL A 649 5.70 -2.30 17.54
C VAL A 649 5.76 -3.55 18.43
N SER A 650 4.64 -4.25 18.57
CA SER A 650 4.52 -5.50 19.31
C SER A 650 3.27 -6.25 18.87
N GLY A 651 3.24 -7.57 19.12
CA GLY A 651 2.12 -8.41 18.70
C GLY A 651 2.10 -8.70 17.19
N ASP A 652 0.99 -9.25 16.72
CA ASP A 652 0.76 -9.52 15.30
C ASP A 652 -0.25 -8.53 14.71
N ALA A 653 -0.05 -8.18 13.44
CA ALA A 653 -0.80 -7.14 12.75
C ALA A 653 -2.30 -7.43 12.66
N GLN A 654 -2.69 -8.69 12.45
CA GLN A 654 -4.10 -9.07 12.30
C GLN A 654 -4.86 -8.93 13.61
N THR A 655 -4.26 -9.38 14.72
CA THR A 655 -4.82 -9.21 16.07
C THR A 655 -4.91 -7.73 16.44
N ASN A 656 -3.83 -6.96 16.25
CA ASN A 656 -3.80 -5.54 16.58
C ASN A 656 -4.86 -4.76 15.79
N PHE A 657 -4.98 -5.03 14.48
CA PHE A 657 -6.02 -4.43 13.66
C PHE A 657 -7.43 -4.81 14.10
N ALA A 658 -7.70 -6.09 14.36
CA ALA A 658 -9.02 -6.51 14.83
C ALA A 658 -9.40 -5.86 16.17
N GLU A 659 -8.43 -5.63 17.06
CA GLU A 659 -8.62 -4.93 18.33
C GLU A 659 -8.82 -3.42 18.16
N TRP A 660 -8.11 -2.81 17.22
CA TRP A 660 -8.33 -1.42 16.80
C TRP A 660 -9.73 -1.21 16.21
N VAL A 661 -10.21 -2.11 15.35
CA VAL A 661 -11.59 -2.07 14.85
C VAL A 661 -12.61 -2.13 16.00
N VAL A 662 -12.37 -3.03 16.97
CA VAL A 662 -13.21 -3.13 18.16
C VAL A 662 -13.20 -1.83 18.96
N SER A 663 -12.05 -1.17 19.11
CA SER A 663 -11.93 0.09 19.88
C SER A 663 -12.66 1.25 19.21
N CYS A 664 -12.59 1.37 17.88
CA CYS A 664 -13.26 2.42 17.09
C CYS A 664 -14.80 2.35 17.15
N CYS A 665 -15.34 1.18 17.51
CA CYS A 665 -16.77 0.90 17.52
C CYS A 665 -17.42 0.99 18.91
N LYS A 666 -16.64 1.30 19.96
CA LYS A 666 -17.10 1.42 21.35
C LYS A 666 -17.88 2.68 21.64
#